data_AF-A0A954NBN6-F1
#
_entry.id   AF-A0A954NBN6-F1
#
_cell.length_a   1.000
_cell.length_b   1.000
_cell.length_c   1.000
_cell.angle_alpha   90.00
_cell.angle_beta   90.00
_cell.angle_gamma   90.00
#
_symmetry.space_group_name_H-M   'P 1'
#
loop_
_entity.id
_entity.type
_entity.pdbx_description
1 polymer ?
#
loop_
_entity_poly.entity_id
_entity_poly.type
_entity_poly.pdbx_seq_one_letter_code
_entity_poly.pdbx_strand_id
1 'polypeptide(L)'
;MASAAVPSVSPNYGSPRTAAIAAVTNYHPKSPPLSFVETPTQELFGANVFNRSVMKDRLPKWVYKSVVGTIESGGPLDPSVADIVASAMKDWAIEKGATHYAHVFYPLTGATAEKHDSFLTPDGDGSAIAEFSGKQLIQGEPDGSSFPTGGIRQTFEARGYTIWDVTSPAYVLENPNGTTLCIPTAFVSWTGEALDKKTPVLRSMQALNKQAQRILKLFGHVDGAFVSSTAGPEQEYFLVDRHFYFARPDLFTAGRTLFGAAPPKGQEFDDHYFGAIPERVLAFMLETERELFKLGVPVKTRHNEVAPGQYEIAPIFESANLATDHQQMTMITLRRVAEKYGMACLTHEKPFAGLNGSGKHVNWSLGSSSQGNLLDPGATPHDNAQFLVFCAAVIRAVYKYQGLLRSVVASAGNDHRLGANEAPPAILSIFLGDQLTDIFEQIEGGGAKSSIEKPPLTVGVDVLPPLPMDAGDRNRTSPFAFTGNRFEFRAVGANQSIAGPLVAMNTIVAESLDFCATKLEKATGGDSEKLHEAVQALLTEIIKEASPVIFNGDGYSEEWHAEAERRGLLNLKTSADALPVLKEPQIEALFEKYGVLSKRELESRLDTYLEQYCKSVTVEANLMLEMSRTLIFPAAVRYQNELASTCTNLKMLGYEFDVDTLDKMTELVKGLQDSTNLLDKVLSSGDHEDGIAEARYFCDEVIPLMTEVRRYADELEGYVADDLWPLPTYQEMLFIK
;
A
#
# COMPACT_ATOMS: atom_id res chain seq x y z
N MET A 1 -10.17 27.78 67.97
CA MET A 1 -9.96 28.42 66.66
C MET A 1 -8.48 28.37 66.34
N ALA A 2 -8.08 27.45 65.46
CA ALA A 2 -6.84 27.48 64.68
C ALA A 2 -6.94 26.32 63.69
N SER A 3 -7.54 26.57 62.53
CA SER A 3 -7.55 25.65 61.39
C SER A 3 -6.33 25.99 60.56
N ALA A 4 -5.31 25.13 60.59
CA ALA A 4 -4.16 25.21 59.71
C ALA A 4 -4.65 25.00 58.26
N ALA A 5 -4.56 26.04 57.44
CA ALA A 5 -4.76 25.93 56.01
C ALA A 5 -3.60 25.12 55.42
N VAL A 6 -3.92 23.93 54.92
CA VAL A 6 -3.05 23.18 54.00
C VAL A 6 -2.94 24.02 52.73
N PRO A 7 -1.73 24.35 52.23
CA PRO A 7 -1.61 25.03 50.95
C PRO A 7 -2.10 24.06 49.87
N SER A 8 -3.15 24.42 49.15
CA SER A 8 -3.53 23.75 47.92
C SER A 8 -2.42 24.02 46.90
N VAL A 9 -1.51 23.05 46.75
CA VAL A 9 -0.61 22.99 45.60
C VAL A 9 -1.49 22.76 44.39
N SER A 10 -1.74 23.82 43.60
CA SER A 10 -2.27 23.67 42.25
C SER A 10 -1.36 22.69 41.50
N PRO A 11 -1.86 21.63 40.87
CA PRO A 11 -1.02 20.77 40.06
C PRO A 11 -0.42 21.66 38.97
N ASN A 12 0.90 21.72 38.92
CA ASN A 12 1.64 22.37 37.85
C ASN A 12 1.43 21.48 36.61
N TYR A 13 0.30 21.65 35.93
CA TYR A 13 0.08 20.97 34.65
C TYR A 13 1.07 21.59 33.67
N GLY A 14 2.18 20.89 33.42
CA GLY A 14 3.14 21.25 32.36
C GLY A 14 2.44 21.34 31.00
N SER A 15 3.17 21.80 29.97
CA SER A 15 2.62 21.87 28.61
C SER A 15 2.05 20.50 28.18
N PRO A 16 1.07 20.45 27.24
CA PRO A 16 0.56 19.18 26.72
C PRO A 16 1.66 18.23 26.23
N ARG A 17 2.74 18.78 25.68
CA ARG A 17 3.97 18.07 25.29
C ARG A 17 4.65 17.41 26.50
N THR A 18 4.91 18.14 27.58
CA THR A 18 5.51 17.57 28.80
C THR A 18 4.62 16.51 29.45
N ALA A 19 3.30 16.73 29.42
CA ALA A 19 2.34 15.73 29.90
C ALA A 19 2.37 14.44 29.06
N ALA A 20 2.55 14.54 27.74
CA ALA A 20 2.71 13.37 26.86
C ALA A 20 3.99 12.59 27.19
N ILE A 21 5.13 13.26 27.37
CA ILE A 21 6.40 12.62 27.77
C ILE A 21 6.25 11.88 29.10
N ALA A 22 5.62 12.51 30.09
CA ALA A 22 5.35 11.88 31.38
C ALA A 22 4.41 10.67 31.24
N ALA A 23 3.43 10.71 30.35
CA ALA A 23 2.52 9.59 30.13
C ALA A 23 3.21 8.39 29.44
N VAL A 24 4.11 8.65 28.49
CA VAL A 24 4.89 7.61 27.78
C VAL A 24 5.81 6.88 28.74
N THR A 25 6.60 7.63 29.53
CA THR A 25 7.58 7.07 30.47
C THR A 25 6.96 6.28 31.62
N ASN A 26 5.67 6.50 31.91
CA ASN A 26 4.91 5.78 32.93
C ASN A 26 3.91 4.77 32.32
N TYR A 27 4.12 4.35 31.07
CA TYR A 27 3.25 3.36 30.43
C TYR A 27 3.26 2.02 31.17
N HIS A 28 2.07 1.46 31.36
CA HIS A 28 1.87 0.10 31.86
C HIS A 28 0.97 -0.69 30.89
N PRO A 29 1.33 -1.95 30.58
CA PRO A 29 0.47 -2.82 29.79
C PRO A 29 -0.92 -2.96 30.42
N LYS A 30 -1.97 -2.73 29.62
CA LYS A 30 -3.36 -2.82 30.08
C LYS A 30 -3.91 -4.24 30.11
N SER A 31 -3.33 -5.13 29.32
CA SER A 31 -3.79 -6.51 29.13
C SER A 31 -2.74 -7.51 29.60
N PRO A 32 -3.15 -8.69 30.09
CA PRO A 32 -2.21 -9.77 30.37
C PRO A 32 -1.46 -10.21 29.10
N PRO A 33 -0.23 -10.73 29.24
CA PRO A 33 0.56 -11.19 28.12
C PRO A 33 -0.10 -12.39 27.43
N LEU A 34 0.17 -12.54 26.14
CA LEU A 34 -0.32 -13.64 25.34
C LEU A 34 0.52 -14.90 25.59
N SER A 35 -0.15 -16.06 25.65
CA SER A 35 0.51 -17.36 25.77
C SER A 35 0.24 -18.22 24.55
N PHE A 36 1.22 -18.30 23.64
CA PHE A 36 1.17 -19.23 22.50
C PHE A 36 1.42 -20.69 22.91
N VAL A 37 1.77 -20.93 24.18
CA VAL A 37 1.81 -22.27 24.76
C VAL A 37 0.39 -22.76 25.06
N GLU A 38 -0.47 -21.86 25.55
CA GLU A 38 -1.88 -22.17 25.84
C GLU A 38 -2.75 -22.16 24.58
N THR A 39 -2.41 -21.31 23.60
CA THR A 39 -3.12 -21.23 22.32
C THR A 39 -2.13 -21.30 21.16
N PRO A 40 -1.78 -22.51 20.71
CA PRO A 40 -0.82 -22.71 19.62
C PRO A 40 -1.27 -22.04 18.31
N THR A 41 -0.33 -21.44 17.58
CA THR A 41 -0.62 -20.75 16.31
C THR A 41 -1.21 -21.67 15.25
N GLN A 42 -0.88 -22.97 15.29
CA GLN A 42 -1.44 -23.97 14.38
C GLN A 42 -2.96 -24.11 14.54
N GLU A 43 -3.47 -24.04 15.76
CA GLU A 43 -4.91 -24.14 16.05
C GLU A 43 -5.66 -22.85 15.69
N LEU A 44 -4.94 -21.71 15.72
CA LEU A 44 -5.48 -20.41 15.35
C LEU A 44 -5.61 -20.22 13.84
N PHE A 45 -4.73 -20.85 13.04
CA PHE A 45 -4.66 -20.56 11.62
C PHE A 45 -5.97 -20.90 10.88
N GLY A 46 -6.63 -19.87 10.33
CA GLY A 46 -7.91 -19.99 9.65
C GLY A 46 -9.08 -20.36 10.55
N ALA A 47 -8.94 -20.25 11.88
CA ALA A 47 -9.98 -20.64 12.84
C ALA A 47 -11.28 -19.83 12.66
N ASN A 48 -11.18 -18.59 12.18
CA ASN A 48 -12.30 -17.70 11.90
C ASN A 48 -12.61 -17.57 10.41
N VAL A 49 -12.23 -18.55 9.60
CA VAL A 49 -12.49 -18.56 8.16
C VAL A 49 -13.42 -19.73 7.84
N PHE A 50 -14.45 -19.49 7.03
CA PHE A 50 -15.32 -20.53 6.48
C PHE A 50 -14.58 -21.27 5.35
N ASN A 51 -13.47 -21.92 5.71
CA ASN A 51 -12.49 -22.50 4.81
C ASN A 51 -12.96 -23.87 4.26
N ARG A 52 -12.14 -24.49 3.40
CA ARG A 52 -12.46 -25.78 2.77
C ARG A 52 -12.72 -26.90 3.78
N SER A 53 -12.04 -26.91 4.93
CA SER A 53 -12.29 -27.91 5.99
C SER A 53 -13.68 -27.71 6.59
N VAL A 54 -13.99 -26.47 7.00
CA VAL A 54 -15.30 -26.12 7.57
C VAL A 54 -16.43 -26.40 6.58
N MET A 55 -16.24 -26.02 5.31
CA MET A 55 -17.17 -26.31 4.23
C MET A 55 -17.38 -27.81 4.04
N LYS A 56 -16.32 -28.63 4.10
CA LYS A 56 -16.42 -30.09 3.95
C LYS A 56 -17.19 -30.75 5.08
N ASP A 57 -17.04 -30.23 6.31
CA ASP A 57 -17.69 -30.77 7.50
C ASP A 57 -19.17 -30.37 7.59
N ARG A 58 -19.52 -29.18 7.06
CA ARG A 58 -20.88 -28.61 7.19
C ARG A 58 -21.74 -28.75 5.96
N LEU A 59 -21.17 -28.79 4.76
CA LEU A 59 -21.94 -28.83 3.51
C LEU A 59 -22.19 -30.28 3.04
N PRO A 60 -23.37 -30.55 2.44
CA PRO A 60 -23.59 -31.81 1.74
C PRO A 60 -22.51 -32.04 0.67
N LYS A 61 -22.11 -33.31 0.47
CA LYS A 61 -21.00 -33.69 -0.43
C LYS A 61 -21.10 -33.10 -1.85
N TRP A 62 -22.29 -33.01 -2.41
CA TRP A 62 -22.52 -32.46 -3.75
C TRP A 62 -22.40 -30.93 -3.77
N VAL A 63 -22.90 -30.25 -2.74
CA VAL A 63 -22.74 -28.79 -2.55
C VAL A 63 -21.28 -28.43 -2.38
N TYR A 64 -20.56 -29.12 -1.50
CA TYR A 64 -19.11 -28.92 -1.30
C TYR A 64 -18.34 -29.03 -2.62
N LYS A 65 -18.60 -30.08 -3.41
CA LYS A 65 -17.95 -30.26 -4.72
C LYS A 65 -18.29 -29.15 -5.70
N SER A 66 -19.54 -28.67 -5.71
CA SER A 66 -19.97 -27.56 -6.56
C SER A 66 -19.21 -26.27 -6.22
N VAL A 67 -19.24 -25.87 -4.93
CA VAL A 67 -18.55 -24.67 -4.44
C VAL A 67 -17.03 -24.73 -4.69
N VAL A 68 -16.39 -25.85 -4.35
CA VAL A 68 -14.94 -26.03 -4.58
C VAL A 68 -14.60 -25.99 -6.07
N GLY A 69 -15.41 -26.61 -6.92
CA GLY A 69 -15.24 -26.55 -8.37
C GLY A 69 -15.35 -25.12 -8.91
N THR A 70 -16.29 -24.32 -8.39
CA THR A 70 -16.41 -22.90 -8.72
C THR A 70 -15.16 -22.11 -8.31
N ILE A 71 -14.63 -22.34 -7.11
CA ILE A 71 -13.41 -21.68 -6.61
C ILE A 71 -12.20 -22.01 -7.49
N GLU A 72 -12.02 -23.28 -7.88
CA GLU A 72 -10.85 -23.74 -8.64
C GLU A 72 -10.91 -23.37 -10.12
N SER A 73 -12.11 -23.34 -10.71
CA SER A 73 -12.31 -23.00 -12.12
C SER A 73 -12.51 -21.51 -12.39
N GLY A 74 -12.87 -20.72 -11.36
CA GLY A 74 -13.26 -19.33 -11.52
C GLY A 74 -14.60 -19.14 -12.26
N GLY A 75 -15.44 -20.18 -12.30
CA GLY A 75 -16.76 -20.16 -12.95
C GLY A 75 -17.84 -19.47 -12.10
N PRO A 76 -19.09 -19.37 -12.61
CA PRO A 76 -20.22 -18.87 -11.82
C PRO A 76 -20.64 -19.88 -10.73
N LEU A 77 -21.13 -19.35 -9.61
CA LEU A 77 -21.74 -20.15 -8.55
C LEU A 77 -23.09 -20.70 -9.00
N ASP A 78 -23.37 -21.98 -8.74
CA ASP A 78 -24.68 -22.59 -8.96
C ASP A 78 -25.71 -22.00 -7.97
N PRO A 79 -26.76 -21.28 -8.44
CA PRO A 79 -27.74 -20.67 -7.54
C PRO A 79 -28.48 -21.69 -6.66
N SER A 80 -28.57 -22.95 -7.10
CA SER A 80 -29.25 -24.00 -6.33
C SER A 80 -28.53 -24.38 -5.03
N VAL A 81 -27.24 -24.06 -4.90
CA VAL A 81 -26.47 -24.33 -3.67
C VAL A 81 -26.52 -23.20 -2.66
N ALA A 82 -26.98 -22.01 -3.06
CA ALA A 82 -26.79 -20.78 -2.29
C ALA A 82 -27.50 -20.78 -0.94
N ASP A 83 -28.76 -21.22 -0.87
CA ASP A 83 -29.51 -21.29 0.39
C ASP A 83 -28.89 -22.28 1.38
N ILE A 84 -28.36 -23.40 0.87
CA ILE A 84 -27.70 -24.41 1.69
C ILE A 84 -26.39 -23.86 2.27
N VAL A 85 -25.61 -23.15 1.45
CA VAL A 85 -24.37 -22.50 1.89
C VAL A 85 -24.67 -21.38 2.89
N ALA A 86 -25.66 -20.54 2.62
CA ALA A 86 -26.05 -19.44 3.51
C ALA A 86 -26.47 -19.97 4.89
N SER A 87 -27.33 -20.99 4.94
CA SER A 87 -27.72 -21.58 6.22
C SER A 87 -26.51 -22.13 6.99
N ALA A 88 -25.65 -22.91 6.32
CA ALA A 88 -24.48 -23.50 6.97
C ALA A 88 -23.47 -22.45 7.46
N MET A 89 -23.29 -21.37 6.70
CA MET A 89 -22.41 -20.24 7.03
C MET A 89 -22.97 -19.43 8.21
N LYS A 90 -24.28 -19.18 8.23
CA LYS A 90 -24.98 -18.53 9.35
C LYS A 90 -24.82 -19.32 10.64
N ASP A 91 -25.13 -20.62 10.62
CA ASP A 91 -25.07 -21.47 11.81
C ASP A 91 -23.63 -21.52 12.36
N TRP A 92 -22.63 -21.67 11.48
CA TRP A 92 -21.22 -21.59 11.84
C TRP A 92 -20.83 -20.24 12.46
N ALA A 93 -21.33 -19.13 11.92
CA ALA A 93 -21.03 -17.80 12.44
C ALA A 93 -21.69 -17.56 13.81
N ILE A 94 -22.94 -17.97 13.99
CA ILE A 94 -23.69 -17.86 15.26
C ILE A 94 -23.02 -18.70 16.36
N GLU A 95 -22.52 -19.89 16.04
CA GLU A 95 -21.74 -20.72 16.98
C GLU A 95 -20.47 -19.99 17.47
N LYS A 96 -19.93 -19.08 16.66
CA LYS A 96 -18.80 -18.19 17.01
C LYS A 96 -19.25 -16.87 17.66
N GLY A 97 -20.52 -16.75 17.99
CA GLY A 97 -21.10 -15.57 18.64
C GLY A 97 -21.48 -14.44 17.67
N ALA A 98 -21.50 -14.69 16.36
CA ALA A 98 -21.91 -13.67 15.40
C ALA A 98 -23.39 -13.31 15.58
N THR A 99 -23.66 -12.01 15.66
CA THR A 99 -25.04 -11.48 15.74
C THR A 99 -25.46 -10.76 14.47
N HIS A 100 -24.48 -10.32 13.69
CA HIS A 100 -24.65 -9.59 12.45
C HIS A 100 -23.84 -10.26 11.33
N TYR A 101 -24.22 -9.97 10.09
CA TYR A 101 -23.41 -10.20 8.91
C TYR A 101 -23.18 -8.89 8.16
N ALA A 102 -22.13 -8.84 7.34
CA ALA A 102 -21.78 -7.70 6.53
C ALA A 102 -21.17 -8.12 5.20
N HIS A 103 -21.64 -7.49 4.12
CA HIS A 103 -20.97 -7.54 2.83
C HIS A 103 -19.80 -6.57 2.86
N VAL A 104 -18.59 -7.11 2.77
CA VAL A 104 -17.34 -6.36 2.81
C VAL A 104 -16.89 -6.09 1.38
N PHE A 105 -16.67 -4.82 1.05
CA PHE A 105 -16.19 -4.41 -0.27
C PHE A 105 -15.23 -3.22 -0.16
N TYR A 106 -14.50 -2.94 -1.25
CA TYR A 106 -13.45 -1.92 -1.27
C TYR A 106 -13.80 -0.85 -2.33
N PRO A 107 -14.52 0.21 -1.94
CA PRO A 107 -14.84 1.31 -2.84
C PRO A 107 -13.57 2.08 -3.25
N LEU A 108 -13.74 3.05 -4.16
CA LEU A 108 -12.63 3.88 -4.65
C LEU A 108 -12.01 4.81 -3.59
N THR A 109 -12.56 4.89 -2.37
CA THR A 109 -11.92 5.55 -1.22
C THR A 109 -10.63 4.85 -0.78
N GLY A 110 -10.45 3.57 -1.13
CA GLY A 110 -9.30 2.77 -0.71
C GLY A 110 -9.37 2.22 0.71
N ALA A 111 -10.45 2.50 1.45
CA ALA A 111 -10.76 1.88 2.73
C ALA A 111 -11.74 0.71 2.56
N THR A 112 -11.82 -0.16 3.57
CA THR A 112 -12.85 -1.21 3.64
C THR A 112 -14.19 -0.59 4.01
N ALA A 113 -15.25 -0.99 3.30
CA ALA A 113 -16.62 -0.59 3.58
C ALA A 113 -17.46 -1.82 3.92
N GLU A 114 -18.35 -1.65 4.90
CA GLU A 114 -19.25 -2.69 5.34
C GLU A 114 -20.51 -2.08 5.98
N LYS A 115 -21.63 -2.79 5.86
CA LYS A 115 -22.89 -2.50 6.54
C LYS A 115 -23.26 -3.73 7.36
N HIS A 116 -23.58 -3.55 8.63
CA HIS A 116 -23.92 -4.65 9.53
C HIS A 116 -25.43 -4.83 9.56
N ASP A 117 -25.90 -5.97 9.06
CA ASP A 117 -27.30 -6.39 9.09
C ASP A 117 -27.45 -7.52 10.12
N SER A 118 -28.52 -7.46 10.93
CA SER A 118 -28.79 -8.45 11.97
C SER A 118 -29.27 -9.76 11.36
N PHE A 119 -28.88 -10.90 11.94
CA PHE A 119 -29.51 -12.19 11.61
C PHE A 119 -30.95 -12.29 12.12
N LEU A 120 -31.34 -11.49 13.10
CA LEU A 120 -32.65 -11.61 13.75
C LEU A 120 -33.74 -10.94 12.93
N THR A 121 -34.73 -11.74 12.54
CA THR A 121 -35.98 -11.30 11.92
C THR A 121 -37.14 -11.59 12.89
N PRO A 122 -38.03 -10.63 13.19
CA PRO A 122 -39.24 -10.89 13.97
C PRO A 122 -40.13 -11.93 13.30
N ASP A 123 -40.65 -12.90 14.05
CA ASP A 123 -41.52 -13.96 13.52
C ASP A 123 -43.00 -13.57 13.41
N GLY A 124 -43.36 -12.39 13.90
CA GLY A 124 -44.73 -11.86 13.92
C GLY A 124 -45.56 -12.30 15.14
N ASP A 125 -45.11 -13.29 15.89
CA ASP A 125 -45.76 -13.83 17.10
C ASP A 125 -45.12 -13.29 18.41
N GLY A 126 -44.23 -12.31 18.28
CA GLY A 126 -43.53 -11.67 19.40
C GLY A 126 -42.20 -12.32 19.78
N SER A 127 -41.72 -13.29 18.99
CA SER A 127 -40.36 -13.84 19.09
C SER A 127 -39.52 -13.47 17.85
N ALA A 128 -38.29 -13.96 17.76
CA ALA A 128 -37.40 -13.69 16.64
C ALA A 128 -36.69 -14.96 16.21
N ILE A 129 -36.44 -15.08 14.90
CA ILE A 129 -35.69 -16.18 14.30
C ILE A 129 -34.43 -15.66 13.63
N ALA A 130 -33.36 -16.47 13.65
CA ALA A 130 -32.13 -16.15 12.94
C ALA A 130 -32.26 -16.61 11.47
N GLU A 131 -32.34 -15.66 10.54
CA GLU A 131 -32.51 -15.89 9.11
C GLU A 131 -31.33 -15.34 8.31
N PHE A 132 -30.85 -16.14 7.34
CA PHE A 132 -29.87 -15.72 6.35
C PHE A 132 -30.07 -16.57 5.09
N SER A 133 -30.64 -15.97 4.06
CA SER A 133 -31.01 -16.64 2.81
C SER A 133 -29.87 -16.64 1.80
N GLY A 134 -29.90 -17.57 0.84
CA GLY A 134 -28.99 -17.62 -0.31
C GLY A 134 -29.07 -16.37 -1.16
N LYS A 135 -30.25 -15.72 -1.22
CA LYS A 135 -30.43 -14.42 -1.87
C LYS A 135 -29.60 -13.33 -1.18
N GLN A 136 -29.64 -13.25 0.15
CA GLN A 136 -28.83 -12.31 0.93
C GLN A 136 -27.34 -12.64 0.80
N LEU A 137 -26.96 -13.92 0.78
CA LEU A 137 -25.56 -14.33 0.59
C LEU A 137 -25.02 -13.89 -0.78
N ILE A 138 -25.73 -14.20 -1.86
CA ILE A 138 -25.27 -13.89 -3.23
C ILE A 138 -25.27 -12.39 -3.46
N GLN A 139 -26.31 -11.68 -3.01
CA GLN A 139 -26.54 -10.29 -3.36
C GLN A 139 -26.99 -9.44 -2.17
N GLY A 140 -26.22 -8.40 -1.86
CA GLY A 140 -26.61 -7.33 -0.96
C GLY A 140 -26.88 -6.02 -1.70
N GLU A 141 -27.67 -5.13 -1.09
CA GLU A 141 -27.94 -3.77 -1.59
C GLU A 141 -27.46 -2.76 -0.53
N PRO A 142 -26.18 -2.33 -0.56
CA PRO A 142 -25.75 -1.23 0.28
C PRO A 142 -26.29 0.10 -0.28
N ASP A 143 -26.66 1.02 0.61
CA ASP A 143 -26.79 2.43 0.24
C ASP A 143 -25.39 2.96 -0.07
N GLY A 144 -25.08 3.05 -1.36
CA GLY A 144 -23.77 3.46 -1.84
C GLY A 144 -23.70 4.94 -2.23
N SER A 145 -24.70 5.76 -1.86
CA SER A 145 -24.82 7.16 -2.32
C SER A 145 -23.63 8.05 -1.93
N SER A 146 -22.94 7.73 -0.83
CA SER A 146 -21.84 8.54 -0.29
C SER A 146 -20.44 8.11 -0.74
N PHE A 147 -20.31 7.04 -1.54
CA PHE A 147 -19.01 6.62 -2.06
C PHE A 147 -18.62 7.43 -3.29
N PRO A 148 -17.33 7.79 -3.45
CA PRO A 148 -16.87 8.49 -4.64
C PRO A 148 -17.05 7.58 -5.85
N THR A 149 -17.75 8.09 -6.86
CA THR A 149 -18.08 7.35 -8.08
C THR A 149 -17.61 8.04 -9.35
N GLY A 150 -16.87 9.16 -9.25
CA GLY A 150 -16.40 9.95 -10.40
C GLY A 150 -17.48 10.15 -11.47
N GLY A 151 -18.66 10.63 -11.07
CA GLY A 151 -19.78 10.88 -12.00
C GLY A 151 -20.51 9.66 -12.59
N ILE A 152 -20.14 8.41 -12.26
CA ILE A 152 -20.91 7.21 -12.70
C ILE A 152 -22.33 7.22 -12.15
N ARG A 153 -22.53 7.80 -10.95
CA ARG A 153 -23.83 7.91 -10.31
C ARG A 153 -24.21 9.36 -10.13
N GLN A 154 -25.48 9.66 -10.33
CA GLN A 154 -26.05 10.95 -9.94
C GLN A 154 -26.11 11.04 -8.42
N THR A 155 -25.99 12.24 -7.86
CA THR A 155 -25.99 12.46 -6.40
C THR A 155 -27.29 12.02 -5.70
N PHE A 156 -28.39 11.86 -6.44
CA PHE A 156 -29.67 11.36 -5.90
C PHE A 156 -29.90 9.85 -6.10
N GLU A 157 -28.99 9.13 -6.77
CA GLU A 157 -29.13 7.69 -7.05
C GLU A 157 -28.33 6.88 -6.01
N ALA A 158 -29.02 6.13 -5.15
CA ALA A 158 -28.40 5.42 -4.01
C ALA A 158 -28.10 3.92 -4.27
N ARG A 159 -28.69 3.32 -5.31
CA ARG A 159 -28.68 1.86 -5.49
C ARG A 159 -27.39 1.34 -6.12
N GLY A 160 -26.74 0.41 -5.43
CA GLY A 160 -25.66 -0.42 -5.96
C GLY A 160 -25.81 -1.85 -5.45
N TYR A 161 -25.06 -2.77 -6.04
CA TYR A 161 -25.15 -4.19 -5.72
C TYR A 161 -23.82 -4.74 -5.25
N THR A 162 -23.87 -5.49 -4.16
CA THR A 162 -22.75 -6.31 -3.71
C THR A 162 -23.00 -7.75 -4.14
N ILE A 163 -21.95 -8.41 -4.64
CA ILE A 163 -22.02 -9.79 -5.12
C ILE A 163 -20.95 -10.58 -4.39
N TRP A 164 -21.30 -11.70 -3.76
CA TRP A 164 -20.33 -12.55 -3.07
C TRP A 164 -19.26 -13.09 -4.02
N ASP A 165 -18.01 -12.83 -3.67
CA ASP A 165 -16.86 -13.47 -4.29
C ASP A 165 -16.51 -14.75 -3.55
N VAL A 166 -16.97 -15.88 -4.09
CA VAL A 166 -16.71 -17.22 -3.53
C VAL A 166 -15.23 -17.59 -3.52
N THR A 167 -14.39 -16.94 -4.35
CA THR A 167 -12.94 -17.21 -4.40
C THR A 167 -12.19 -16.60 -3.21
N SER A 168 -12.84 -15.70 -2.47
CA SER A 168 -12.38 -15.18 -1.18
C SER A 168 -13.30 -15.69 -0.05
N PRO A 169 -12.79 -16.46 0.92
CA PRO A 169 -13.64 -17.12 1.89
C PRO A 169 -14.28 -16.12 2.85
N ALA A 170 -15.54 -16.35 3.22
CA ALA A 170 -16.18 -15.61 4.31
C ALA A 170 -15.46 -15.87 5.63
N TYR A 171 -15.44 -14.87 6.49
CA TYR A 171 -14.72 -14.92 7.76
C TYR A 171 -15.52 -14.28 8.88
N VAL A 172 -15.13 -14.56 10.11
CA VAL A 172 -15.74 -14.02 11.31
C VAL A 172 -14.77 -13.03 11.94
N LEU A 173 -15.21 -11.78 12.07
CA LEU A 173 -14.43 -10.73 12.73
C LEU A 173 -14.87 -10.61 14.19
N GLU A 174 -13.98 -10.99 15.09
CA GLU A 174 -14.15 -10.84 16.53
C GLU A 174 -13.84 -9.39 16.94
N ASN A 175 -14.76 -8.77 17.68
CA ASN A 175 -14.52 -7.54 18.41
C ASN A 175 -14.82 -7.76 19.90
N PRO A 176 -14.25 -6.94 20.81
CA PRO A 176 -14.44 -7.13 22.26
C PRO A 176 -15.91 -7.21 22.72
N ASN A 177 -16.82 -6.59 21.98
CA ASN A 177 -18.23 -6.46 22.35
C ASN A 177 -19.18 -7.20 21.38
N GLY A 178 -18.66 -7.92 20.39
CA GLY A 178 -19.51 -8.58 19.40
C GLY A 178 -18.74 -9.12 18.21
N THR A 179 -19.39 -10.04 17.52
CA THR A 179 -18.81 -10.77 16.39
C THR A 179 -19.67 -10.56 15.15
N THR A 180 -19.04 -10.41 13.99
CA THR A 180 -19.72 -10.18 12.71
C THR A 180 -19.24 -11.19 11.67
N LEU A 181 -20.17 -11.77 10.90
CA LEU A 181 -19.86 -12.55 9.70
C LEU A 181 -19.55 -11.59 8.55
N CYS A 182 -18.33 -11.61 8.06
CA CYS A 182 -17.87 -10.79 6.95
C CYS A 182 -17.85 -11.60 5.65
N ILE A 183 -18.53 -11.10 4.62
CA ILE A 183 -18.69 -11.75 3.32
C ILE A 183 -17.97 -10.90 2.28
N PRO A 184 -16.80 -11.34 1.75
CA PRO A 184 -16.09 -10.61 0.71
C PRO A 184 -16.94 -10.45 -0.56
N THR A 185 -17.11 -9.23 -1.04
CA THR A 185 -17.98 -8.93 -2.18
C THR A 185 -17.36 -7.99 -3.19
N ALA A 186 -17.76 -8.16 -4.44
CA ALA A 186 -17.60 -7.16 -5.49
C ALA A 186 -18.75 -6.13 -5.40
N PHE A 187 -18.48 -4.85 -5.65
CA PHE A 187 -19.47 -3.78 -5.62
C PHE A 187 -19.60 -3.07 -6.97
N VAL A 188 -20.81 -3.13 -7.54
CA VAL A 188 -21.16 -2.61 -8.87
C VAL A 188 -22.34 -1.65 -8.81
N SER A 189 -22.44 -0.76 -9.79
CA SER A 189 -23.60 0.10 -9.99
C SER A 189 -24.83 -0.74 -10.38
N TRP A 190 -26.02 -0.13 -10.34
CA TRP A 190 -27.23 -0.73 -10.91
C TRP A 190 -27.10 -1.05 -12.41
N THR A 191 -26.27 -0.30 -13.14
CA THR A 191 -26.02 -0.46 -14.58
C THR A 191 -24.83 -1.38 -14.91
N GLY A 192 -24.13 -1.90 -13.89
CA GLY A 192 -23.09 -2.93 -14.02
C GLY A 192 -21.64 -2.42 -14.06
N GLU A 193 -21.40 -1.12 -13.93
CA GLU A 193 -20.05 -0.56 -13.79
C GLU A 193 -19.43 -0.89 -12.42
N ALA A 194 -18.14 -1.20 -12.41
CA ALA A 194 -17.33 -1.48 -11.23
C ALA A 194 -17.06 -0.21 -10.43
N LEU A 195 -17.71 -0.11 -9.26
CA LEU A 195 -17.55 0.97 -8.28
C LEU A 195 -16.51 0.62 -7.21
N ASP A 196 -15.82 -0.51 -7.38
CA ASP A 196 -14.89 -1.08 -6.42
C ASP A 196 -13.52 -1.35 -7.01
N LYS A 197 -12.63 -1.83 -6.13
CA LYS A 197 -11.28 -2.26 -6.49
C LYS A 197 -11.21 -3.76 -6.82
N LYS A 198 -12.18 -4.57 -6.40
CA LYS A 198 -12.15 -6.03 -6.53
C LYS A 198 -12.60 -6.52 -7.91
N THR A 199 -13.70 -5.99 -8.44
CA THR A 199 -14.20 -6.38 -9.77
C THR A 199 -13.12 -6.27 -10.86
N PRO A 200 -12.34 -5.17 -10.95
CA PRO A 200 -11.28 -5.06 -11.96
C PRO A 200 -10.14 -6.07 -11.75
N VAL A 201 -9.80 -6.42 -10.50
CA VAL A 201 -8.78 -7.45 -10.21
C VAL A 201 -9.21 -8.79 -10.81
N LEU A 202 -10.45 -9.21 -10.52
CA LEU A 202 -11.01 -10.46 -11.05
C LEU A 202 -11.04 -10.47 -12.59
N ARG A 203 -11.51 -9.39 -13.23
CA ARG A 203 -11.51 -9.25 -14.70
C ARG A 203 -10.10 -9.31 -15.27
N SER A 204 -9.12 -8.64 -14.66
CA SER A 204 -7.73 -8.64 -15.12
C SER A 204 -7.08 -10.03 -15.02
N MET A 205 -7.40 -10.81 -13.99
CA MET A 205 -6.93 -12.19 -13.83
C MET A 205 -7.51 -13.11 -14.91
N GLN A 206 -8.79 -12.94 -15.25
CA GLN A 206 -9.42 -13.69 -16.35
C GLN A 206 -8.78 -13.35 -17.71
N ALA A 207 -8.51 -12.07 -17.96
CA ALA A 207 -7.81 -11.63 -19.17
C ALA A 207 -6.40 -12.23 -19.26
N LEU A 208 -5.64 -12.17 -18.16
CA LEU A 208 -4.30 -12.76 -18.07
C LEU A 208 -4.33 -14.28 -18.32
N ASN A 209 -5.22 -15.00 -17.65
CA ASN A 209 -5.38 -16.44 -17.82
C ASN A 209 -5.65 -16.79 -19.30
N LYS A 210 -6.59 -16.10 -19.95
CA LYS A 210 -6.95 -16.38 -21.35
C LYS A 210 -5.72 -16.33 -22.29
N GLN A 211 -4.85 -15.34 -22.11
CA GLN A 211 -3.68 -15.18 -22.97
C GLN A 211 -2.53 -16.11 -22.57
N ALA A 212 -2.32 -16.33 -21.27
CA ALA A 212 -1.35 -17.31 -20.77
C ALA A 212 -1.68 -18.72 -21.29
N GLN A 213 -2.97 -19.12 -21.30
CA GLN A 213 -3.42 -20.40 -21.84
C GLN A 213 -3.11 -20.56 -23.33
N ARG A 214 -3.13 -19.49 -24.13
CA ARG A 214 -2.75 -19.57 -25.55
C ARG A 214 -1.27 -19.89 -25.71
N ILE A 215 -0.41 -19.24 -24.92
CA ILE A 215 1.03 -19.56 -24.88
C ILE A 215 1.26 -20.99 -24.42
N LEU A 216 0.65 -21.41 -23.30
CA LEU A 216 0.82 -22.75 -22.74
C LEU A 216 0.41 -23.85 -23.74
N LYS A 217 -0.65 -23.63 -24.53
CA LYS A 217 -1.06 -24.55 -25.60
C LYS A 217 0.02 -24.72 -26.68
N LEU A 218 0.74 -23.66 -27.03
CA LEU A 218 1.85 -23.75 -28.00
C LEU A 218 2.99 -24.62 -27.47
N PHE A 219 3.22 -24.61 -26.15
CA PHE A 219 4.19 -25.47 -25.47
C PHE A 219 3.66 -26.89 -25.15
N GLY A 220 2.45 -27.23 -25.60
CA GLY A 220 1.87 -28.57 -25.46
C GLY A 220 1.06 -28.81 -24.18
N HIS A 221 0.82 -27.78 -23.37
CA HIS A 221 0.02 -27.89 -22.15
C HIS A 221 -1.48 -27.72 -22.48
N VAL A 222 -2.27 -28.77 -22.24
CA VAL A 222 -3.70 -28.84 -22.59
C VAL A 222 -4.64 -29.03 -21.40
N ASP A 223 -4.09 -29.09 -20.18
CA ASP A 223 -4.88 -29.32 -18.95
C ASP A 223 -5.90 -28.22 -18.65
N GLY A 224 -5.66 -26.99 -19.14
CA GLY A 224 -6.55 -25.84 -18.97
C GLY A 224 -6.65 -25.33 -17.53
N ALA A 225 -5.72 -25.69 -16.63
CA ALA A 225 -5.76 -25.23 -15.24
C ALA A 225 -5.61 -23.70 -15.19
N PHE A 226 -6.46 -23.04 -14.40
CA PHE A 226 -6.50 -21.58 -14.34
C PHE A 226 -5.14 -21.00 -13.95
N VAL A 227 -4.57 -20.15 -14.81
CA VAL A 227 -3.35 -19.39 -14.54
C VAL A 227 -3.73 -18.17 -13.72
N SER A 228 -3.44 -18.22 -12.42
CA SER A 228 -3.64 -17.11 -11.50
C SER A 228 -2.37 -16.29 -11.41
N SER A 229 -2.50 -14.96 -11.40
CA SER A 229 -1.45 -14.14 -10.81
C SER A 229 -1.45 -14.30 -9.29
N THR A 230 -0.30 -14.04 -8.68
CA THR A 230 -0.05 -14.10 -7.24
C THR A 230 0.53 -12.78 -6.77
N ALA A 231 0.31 -12.46 -5.50
CA ALA A 231 0.86 -11.26 -4.88
C ALA A 231 1.32 -11.58 -3.44
N GLY A 232 2.54 -11.13 -3.11
CA GLY A 232 3.08 -11.10 -1.75
C GLY A 232 3.38 -9.66 -1.35
N PRO A 233 2.45 -8.95 -0.69
CA PRO A 233 2.65 -7.58 -0.28
C PRO A 233 3.47 -7.48 1.02
N GLU A 234 4.58 -6.75 0.99
CA GLU A 234 5.39 -6.41 2.16
C GLU A 234 4.87 -5.07 2.71
N GLN A 235 4.30 -5.04 3.92
CA GLN A 235 3.66 -3.85 4.48
C GLN A 235 4.58 -3.17 5.49
N GLU A 236 5.11 -2.01 5.11
CA GLU A 236 5.82 -1.13 6.05
C GLU A 236 4.85 -0.17 6.77
N TYR A 237 5.21 0.22 7.99
CA TYR A 237 4.45 1.15 8.82
C TYR A 237 5.31 1.75 9.95
N PHE A 238 4.85 2.87 10.53
CA PHE A 238 5.43 3.43 11.76
C PHE A 238 4.51 3.19 12.96
N LEU A 239 5.12 3.03 14.15
CA LEU A 239 4.40 3.08 15.43
C LEU A 239 4.86 4.29 16.23
N VAL A 240 3.88 5.07 16.71
CA VAL A 240 4.12 6.23 17.59
C VAL A 240 3.28 6.06 18.86
N ASP A 241 3.78 6.51 20.01
CA ASP A 241 2.95 6.53 21.22
C ASP A 241 1.72 7.43 21.02
N ARG A 242 0.56 6.95 21.46
CA ARG A 242 -0.73 7.61 21.23
C ARG A 242 -0.82 9.00 21.88
N HIS A 243 -0.07 9.27 22.96
CA HIS A 243 -0.02 10.60 23.57
C HIS A 243 0.70 11.60 22.66
N PHE A 244 1.82 11.22 22.05
CA PHE A 244 2.50 12.04 21.05
C PHE A 244 1.64 12.22 19.80
N TYR A 245 0.99 11.16 19.33
CA TYR A 245 0.08 11.20 18.19
C TYR A 245 -1.03 12.24 18.36
N PHE A 246 -1.69 12.30 19.53
CA PHE A 246 -2.73 13.31 19.79
C PHE A 246 -2.19 14.70 20.13
N ALA A 247 -0.96 14.81 20.63
CA ALA A 247 -0.28 16.08 20.80
C ALA A 247 0.23 16.68 19.46
N ARG A 248 0.04 15.96 18.34
CA ARG A 248 0.41 16.37 16.98
C ARG A 248 -0.84 16.39 16.08
N PRO A 249 -1.58 17.51 16.01
CA PRO A 249 -2.79 17.61 15.18
C PRO A 249 -2.58 17.25 13.72
N ASP A 250 -1.38 17.53 13.20
CA ASP A 250 -0.92 17.13 11.86
C ASP A 250 -0.80 15.62 11.69
N LEU A 251 -0.14 14.91 12.60
CA LEU A 251 -0.11 13.44 12.56
C LEU A 251 -1.52 12.85 12.67
N PHE A 252 -2.36 13.40 13.55
CA PHE A 252 -3.72 12.91 13.74
C PHE A 252 -4.59 13.05 12.49
N THR A 253 -4.52 14.20 11.83
CA THR A 253 -5.46 14.58 10.76
C THR A 253 -4.92 14.25 9.37
N ALA A 254 -3.65 14.54 9.11
CA ALA A 254 -3.01 14.31 7.82
C ALA A 254 -2.27 12.96 7.74
N GLY A 255 -2.07 12.27 8.87
CA GLY A 255 -1.29 11.03 8.92
C GLY A 255 0.22 11.22 8.78
N ARG A 256 0.67 12.48 8.66
CA ARG A 256 2.06 12.90 8.54
C ARG A 256 2.31 14.19 9.28
N THR A 257 3.58 14.46 9.55
CA THR A 257 4.02 15.72 10.13
C THR A 257 4.15 16.79 9.04
N LEU A 258 3.50 17.94 9.28
CA LEU A 258 3.59 19.13 8.42
C LEU A 258 4.74 20.04 8.84
N PHE A 259 5.11 19.97 10.13
CA PHE A 259 6.25 20.64 10.75
C PHE A 259 7.13 19.65 11.50
N GLY A 260 8.39 19.98 11.71
CA GLY A 260 9.30 19.22 12.55
C GLY A 260 10.71 19.25 12.00
N ALA A 261 11.62 19.78 12.81
CA ALA A 261 13.05 19.75 12.54
C ALA A 261 13.61 18.32 12.61
N ALA A 262 14.63 18.06 11.79
CA ALA A 262 15.34 16.79 11.85
C ALA A 262 16.05 16.64 13.22
N PRO A 263 15.96 15.47 13.87
CA PRO A 263 16.64 15.24 15.14
C PRO A 263 18.16 15.15 14.91
N PRO A 264 18.99 15.42 15.94
CA PRO A 264 20.45 15.24 15.85
C PRO A 264 20.89 13.80 15.54
N LYS A 265 20.06 12.82 15.92
CA LYS A 265 20.14 11.42 15.50
C LYS A 265 18.81 11.05 14.86
N GLY A 266 18.81 10.80 13.56
CA GLY A 266 17.72 10.19 12.80
C GLY A 266 18.00 8.71 12.57
N GLN A 267 18.57 8.41 11.40
CA GLN A 267 18.85 7.03 10.93
C GLN A 267 20.30 6.82 10.49
N GLU A 268 21.20 7.76 10.80
CA GLU A 268 22.56 7.85 10.24
C GLU A 268 23.48 6.68 10.62
N PHE A 269 23.10 5.88 11.62
CA PHE A 269 23.88 4.74 12.11
C PHE A 269 23.38 3.38 11.59
N ASP A 270 22.25 3.35 10.87
CA ASP A 270 21.57 2.12 10.41
C ASP A 270 21.35 1.08 11.54
N ASP A 271 21.40 1.50 12.81
CA ASP A 271 21.39 0.63 13.99
C ASP A 271 19.98 0.11 14.34
N HIS A 272 18.98 0.57 13.59
CA HIS A 272 17.59 0.16 13.72
C HIS A 272 17.25 -1.05 12.86
N TYR A 273 17.85 -1.18 11.67
CA TYR A 273 17.56 -2.25 10.74
C TYR A 273 18.01 -3.61 11.31
N PHE A 274 17.07 -4.53 11.47
CA PHE A 274 17.27 -5.79 12.21
C PHE A 274 17.83 -5.64 13.65
N GLY A 275 17.68 -4.47 14.27
CA GLY A 275 18.00 -4.25 15.68
C GLY A 275 17.04 -4.98 16.63
N ALA A 276 17.28 -4.86 17.95
CA ALA A 276 16.37 -5.41 18.95
C ALA A 276 15.01 -4.68 18.93
N ILE A 277 13.92 -5.44 18.79
CA ILE A 277 12.55 -4.89 18.81
C ILE A 277 12.16 -4.57 20.26
N PRO A 278 11.70 -3.35 20.58
CA PRO A 278 11.22 -3.02 21.93
C PRO A 278 10.10 -3.95 22.39
N GLU A 279 10.09 -4.32 23.66
CA GLU A 279 9.16 -5.33 24.21
C GLU A 279 7.68 -4.98 23.96
N ARG A 280 7.28 -3.71 24.16
CA ARG A 280 5.93 -3.22 23.88
C ARG A 280 5.53 -3.38 22.42
N VAL A 281 6.47 -3.16 21.49
CA VAL A 281 6.25 -3.31 20.05
C VAL A 281 6.17 -4.78 19.67
N LEU A 282 7.05 -5.61 20.24
CA LEU A 282 7.01 -7.05 19.99
C LEU A 282 5.69 -7.66 20.47
N ALA A 283 5.16 -7.23 21.62
CA ALA A 283 3.84 -7.65 22.09
C ALA A 283 2.71 -7.27 21.12
N PHE A 284 2.76 -6.05 20.58
CA PHE A 284 1.86 -5.59 19.52
C PHE A 284 1.96 -6.46 18.25
N MET A 285 3.17 -6.78 17.79
CA MET A 285 3.39 -7.59 16.59
C MET A 285 2.86 -9.01 16.79
N LEU A 286 3.11 -9.61 17.95
CA LEU A 286 2.62 -10.93 18.32
C LEU A 286 1.07 -10.99 18.36
N GLU A 287 0.42 -9.97 18.92
CA GLU A 287 -1.04 -9.91 18.90
C GLU A 287 -1.59 -9.69 17.48
N THR A 288 -0.94 -8.84 16.69
CA THR A 288 -1.31 -8.61 15.29
C THR A 288 -1.25 -9.91 14.50
N GLU A 289 -0.16 -10.65 14.59
CA GLU A 289 -0.01 -11.97 13.97
C GLU A 289 -1.06 -12.96 14.44
N ARG A 290 -1.34 -13.03 15.74
CA ARG A 290 -2.38 -13.90 16.29
C ARG A 290 -3.74 -13.63 15.64
N GLU A 291 -4.12 -12.36 15.52
CA GLU A 291 -5.38 -11.96 14.91
C GLU A 291 -5.41 -12.23 13.39
N LEU A 292 -4.29 -12.03 12.71
CA LEU A 292 -4.14 -12.34 11.29
C LEU A 292 -4.19 -13.86 11.01
N PHE A 293 -3.57 -14.67 11.86
CA PHE A 293 -3.65 -16.13 11.76
C PHE A 293 -5.09 -16.62 11.91
N LYS A 294 -5.88 -16.08 12.86
CA LYS A 294 -7.32 -16.40 12.97
C LYS A 294 -8.07 -16.16 11.66
N LEU A 295 -7.72 -15.09 10.96
CA LEU A 295 -8.30 -14.69 9.66
C LEU A 295 -7.69 -15.44 8.47
N GLY A 296 -6.74 -16.36 8.69
CA GLY A 296 -6.11 -17.16 7.64
C GLY A 296 -5.00 -16.44 6.86
N VAL A 297 -4.57 -15.25 7.30
CA VAL A 297 -3.48 -14.51 6.66
C VAL A 297 -2.14 -15.18 7.02
N PRO A 298 -1.35 -15.63 6.02
CA PRO A 298 -0.14 -16.41 6.26
C PRO A 298 1.07 -15.53 6.55
N VAL A 299 1.06 -14.78 7.66
CA VAL A 299 2.21 -13.94 8.07
C VAL A 299 3.47 -14.80 8.20
N LYS A 300 4.56 -14.37 7.56
CA LYS A 300 5.83 -15.10 7.53
C LYS A 300 6.95 -14.36 8.25
N THR A 301 7.04 -13.05 8.02
CA THR A 301 8.18 -12.24 8.45
C THR A 301 7.69 -10.96 9.14
N ARG A 302 8.46 -10.53 10.16
CA ARG A 302 8.39 -9.22 10.79
C ARG A 302 9.79 -8.75 11.16
N HIS A 303 10.06 -7.45 11.07
CA HIS A 303 11.31 -6.85 11.56
C HIS A 303 11.18 -5.34 11.74
N ASN A 304 12.22 -4.74 12.34
CA ASN A 304 12.46 -3.30 12.26
C ASN A 304 12.90 -2.93 10.85
N GLU A 305 12.49 -1.75 10.43
CA GLU A 305 12.98 -1.10 9.22
C GLU A 305 14.11 -0.10 9.53
N VAL A 306 14.60 0.58 8.50
CA VAL A 306 15.75 1.50 8.58
C VAL A 306 15.48 2.70 9.48
N ALA A 307 14.29 3.32 9.41
CA ALA A 307 13.98 4.47 10.26
C ALA A 307 13.57 4.06 11.69
N PRO A 308 13.86 4.90 12.71
CA PRO A 308 13.40 4.65 14.07
C PRO A 308 11.88 4.55 14.14
N GLY A 309 11.37 3.48 14.76
CA GLY A 309 9.93 3.27 14.89
C GLY A 309 9.23 2.84 13.60
N GLN A 310 9.98 2.54 12.54
CA GLN A 310 9.49 1.88 11.32
C GLN A 310 9.63 0.36 11.45
N TYR A 311 8.65 -0.37 10.92
CA TYR A 311 8.60 -1.83 10.95
C TYR A 311 7.97 -2.36 9.67
N GLU A 312 8.19 -3.65 9.42
CA GLU A 312 7.58 -4.38 8.30
C GLU A 312 6.85 -5.64 8.79
N ILE A 313 5.77 -5.99 8.09
CA ILE A 313 5.12 -7.30 8.16
C ILE A 313 4.89 -7.85 6.74
N ALA A 314 5.30 -9.09 6.49
CA ALA A 314 5.19 -9.72 5.18
C ALA A 314 4.50 -11.11 5.28
N PRO A 315 3.32 -11.29 4.66
CA PRO A 315 2.72 -12.60 4.44
C PRO A 315 3.40 -13.39 3.32
N ILE A 316 3.19 -14.70 3.30
CA ILE A 316 3.47 -15.52 2.10
C ILE A 316 2.56 -15.04 0.97
N PHE A 317 3.05 -15.11 -0.27
CA PHE A 317 2.25 -14.80 -1.44
C PHE A 317 1.00 -15.71 -1.54
N GLU A 318 -0.08 -15.14 -2.07
CA GLU A 318 -1.33 -15.85 -2.33
C GLU A 318 -1.83 -15.50 -3.73
N SER A 319 -2.96 -16.09 -4.17
CA SER A 319 -3.63 -15.61 -5.38
C SER A 319 -3.90 -14.11 -5.26
N ALA A 320 -3.67 -13.35 -6.33
CA ALA A 320 -3.71 -11.89 -6.32
C ALA A 320 -5.01 -11.32 -5.73
N ASN A 321 -6.16 -11.98 -5.96
CA ASN A 321 -7.43 -11.59 -5.38
C ASN A 321 -7.47 -11.73 -3.85
N LEU A 322 -7.07 -12.90 -3.32
CA LEU A 322 -7.06 -13.16 -1.88
C LEU A 322 -5.99 -12.30 -1.17
N ALA A 323 -4.81 -12.17 -1.77
CA ALA A 323 -3.75 -11.30 -1.27
C ALA A 323 -4.22 -9.85 -1.16
N THR A 324 -5.06 -9.37 -2.08
CA THR A 324 -5.65 -8.01 -2.00
C THR A 324 -6.56 -7.86 -0.78
N ASP A 325 -7.35 -8.88 -0.45
CA ASP A 325 -8.22 -8.86 0.74
C ASP A 325 -7.41 -8.93 2.03
N HIS A 326 -6.48 -9.88 2.11
CA HIS A 326 -5.61 -10.05 3.25
C HIS A 326 -4.72 -8.82 3.50
N GLN A 327 -4.31 -8.11 2.44
CA GLN A 327 -3.59 -6.84 2.57
C GLN A 327 -4.43 -5.79 3.30
N GLN A 328 -5.71 -5.65 2.95
CA GLN A 328 -6.62 -4.71 3.62
C GLN A 328 -6.88 -5.11 5.07
N MET A 329 -7.10 -6.41 5.33
CA MET A 329 -7.23 -6.95 6.69
C MET A 329 -5.98 -6.69 7.53
N THR A 330 -4.80 -6.80 6.93
CA THR A 330 -3.51 -6.51 7.58
C THR A 330 -3.45 -5.06 8.06
N MET A 331 -3.76 -4.10 7.18
CA MET A 331 -3.77 -2.67 7.56
C MET A 331 -4.76 -2.35 8.68
N ILE A 332 -5.96 -2.92 8.62
CA ILE A 332 -7.00 -2.70 9.65
C ILE A 332 -6.56 -3.33 10.98
N THR A 333 -6.00 -4.54 10.93
CA THR A 333 -5.55 -5.25 12.14
C THR A 333 -4.39 -4.51 12.81
N LEU A 334 -3.42 -4.04 12.04
CA LEU A 334 -2.31 -3.21 12.54
C LEU A 334 -2.83 -1.99 13.30
N ARG A 335 -3.74 -1.21 12.70
CA ARG A 335 -4.33 -0.03 13.35
C ARG A 335 -5.11 -0.39 14.61
N ARG A 336 -5.99 -1.39 14.54
CA ARG A 336 -6.84 -1.83 15.66
C ARG A 336 -6.02 -2.35 16.84
N VAL A 337 -4.99 -3.16 16.58
CA VAL A 337 -4.16 -3.74 17.63
C VAL A 337 -3.25 -2.69 18.25
N ALA A 338 -2.74 -1.72 17.48
CA ALA A 338 -1.88 -0.65 18.01
C ALA A 338 -2.55 0.12 19.16
N GLU A 339 -3.85 0.39 19.04
CA GLU A 339 -4.62 1.10 20.08
C GLU A 339 -4.61 0.36 21.43
N LYS A 340 -4.65 -0.97 21.41
CA LYS A 340 -4.62 -1.81 22.63
C LYS A 340 -3.31 -1.64 23.40
N TYR A 341 -2.22 -1.40 22.67
CA TYR A 341 -0.89 -1.15 23.22
C TYR A 341 -0.60 0.34 23.42
N GLY A 342 -1.61 1.22 23.32
CA GLY A 342 -1.45 2.66 23.51
C GLY A 342 -0.60 3.33 22.41
N MET A 343 -0.52 2.73 21.23
CA MET A 343 0.22 3.24 20.08
C MET A 343 -0.75 3.63 18.97
N ALA A 344 -0.28 4.45 18.03
CA ALA A 344 -0.91 4.70 16.75
C ALA A 344 -0.04 4.06 15.65
N CYS A 345 -0.68 3.32 14.75
CA CYS A 345 -0.03 2.76 13.56
C CYS A 345 -0.23 3.71 12.39
N LEU A 346 0.87 4.25 11.85
CA LEU A 346 0.87 5.16 10.71
C LEU A 346 1.24 4.38 9.46
N THR A 347 0.35 4.38 8.46
CA THR A 347 0.57 3.76 7.15
C THR A 347 0.83 4.77 6.04
N HIS A 348 0.91 6.06 6.38
CA HIS A 348 1.27 7.12 5.42
C HIS A 348 2.68 6.87 4.87
N GLU A 349 2.91 7.15 3.59
CA GLU A 349 4.15 6.82 2.88
C GLU A 349 5.36 7.62 3.36
N LYS A 350 5.13 8.80 3.94
CA LYS A 350 6.18 9.66 4.51
C LYS A 350 5.72 10.36 5.80
N PRO A 351 5.59 9.67 6.94
CA PRO A 351 5.06 10.28 8.17
C PRO A 351 5.99 11.36 8.74
N PHE A 352 7.31 11.15 8.61
CA PHE A 352 8.37 12.06 9.08
C PHE A 352 9.27 12.47 7.91
N ALA A 353 9.56 13.76 7.78
CA ALA A 353 10.49 14.22 6.75
C ALA A 353 11.95 13.91 7.14
N GLY A 354 12.81 13.75 6.14
CA GLY A 354 14.23 13.44 6.37
C GLY A 354 14.55 12.00 6.78
N LEU A 355 13.54 11.16 7.06
CA LEU A 355 13.70 9.73 7.38
C LEU A 355 13.25 8.84 6.22
N ASN A 356 13.54 7.54 6.26
CA ASN A 356 12.98 6.58 5.29
C ASN A 356 11.44 6.65 5.29
N GLY A 357 10.86 6.51 4.10
CA GLY A 357 9.40 6.42 3.94
C GLY A 357 8.92 4.99 4.04
N SER A 358 7.62 4.80 4.17
CA SER A 358 6.99 3.47 4.20
C SER A 358 6.49 3.05 2.82
N GLY A 359 7.04 1.95 2.30
CA GLY A 359 6.62 1.30 1.06
C GLY A 359 5.60 0.18 1.25
N LYS A 360 5.10 -0.32 0.11
CA LYS A 360 4.45 -1.63 0.07
C LYS A 360 4.93 -2.45 -1.11
N HIS A 361 6.03 -3.17 -0.99
CA HIS A 361 6.54 -3.93 -2.12
C HIS A 361 5.56 -5.04 -2.50
N VAL A 362 5.21 -5.12 -3.79
CA VAL A 362 4.30 -6.15 -4.29
C VAL A 362 5.10 -7.15 -5.10
N ASN A 363 5.36 -8.30 -4.48
CA ASN A 363 5.95 -9.46 -5.15
C ASN A 363 4.90 -10.11 -6.05
N TRP A 364 4.97 -9.89 -7.36
CA TRP A 364 4.04 -10.38 -8.37
C TRP A 364 4.63 -11.53 -9.18
N SER A 365 3.84 -12.59 -9.36
CA SER A 365 4.14 -13.70 -10.27
C SER A 365 2.86 -14.28 -10.88
N LEU A 366 2.98 -15.25 -11.79
CA LEU A 366 1.84 -15.95 -12.39
C LEU A 366 2.15 -17.45 -12.59
N GLY A 367 1.12 -18.27 -12.42
CA GLY A 367 1.26 -19.71 -12.51
C GLY A 367 -0.06 -20.45 -12.40
N SER A 368 -0.01 -21.77 -12.56
CA SER A 368 -1.15 -22.66 -12.36
C SER A 368 -0.78 -23.83 -11.45
N SER A 369 -1.77 -24.55 -10.95
CA SER A 369 -1.55 -25.76 -10.15
C SER A 369 -0.86 -26.88 -10.94
N SER A 370 -0.94 -26.86 -12.27
CA SER A 370 -0.35 -27.88 -13.13
C SER A 370 1.04 -27.53 -13.65
N GLN A 371 1.30 -26.25 -13.93
CA GLN A 371 2.57 -25.78 -14.49
C GLN A 371 3.49 -25.14 -13.45
N GLY A 372 3.00 -24.89 -12.23
CA GLY A 372 3.75 -24.15 -11.22
C GLY A 372 3.95 -22.70 -11.65
N ASN A 373 5.10 -22.14 -11.29
CA ASN A 373 5.45 -20.75 -11.54
C ASN A 373 6.03 -20.56 -12.96
N LEU A 374 5.41 -19.70 -13.77
CA LEU A 374 5.80 -19.46 -15.15
C LEU A 374 6.96 -18.45 -15.29
N LEU A 375 7.35 -17.81 -14.18
CA LEU A 375 8.52 -16.94 -14.07
C LEU A 375 9.68 -17.62 -13.34
N ASP A 376 9.63 -18.93 -13.16
CA ASP A 376 10.78 -19.70 -12.66
C ASP A 376 11.77 -19.98 -13.81
N PRO A 377 13.01 -19.45 -13.76
CA PRO A 377 14.02 -19.69 -14.78
C PRO A 377 14.45 -21.16 -14.85
N GLY A 378 14.36 -21.91 -13.75
CA GLY A 378 14.95 -23.24 -13.62
C GLY A 378 16.48 -23.20 -13.61
N ALA A 379 17.10 -24.38 -13.76
CA ALA A 379 18.57 -24.51 -13.72
C ALA A 379 19.28 -24.02 -14.99
N THR A 380 18.62 -24.08 -16.15
CA THR A 380 19.14 -23.66 -17.46
C THR A 380 18.24 -22.60 -18.09
N PRO A 381 18.26 -21.35 -17.58
CA PRO A 381 17.35 -20.29 -18.02
C PRO A 381 17.42 -19.99 -19.52
N HIS A 382 18.61 -20.12 -20.13
CA HIS A 382 18.81 -19.89 -21.57
C HIS A 382 18.09 -20.93 -22.45
N ASP A 383 17.85 -22.14 -21.94
CA ASP A 383 17.14 -23.22 -22.64
C ASP A 383 15.63 -23.22 -22.35
N ASN A 384 15.20 -22.51 -21.30
CA ASN A 384 13.81 -22.48 -20.86
C ASN A 384 12.98 -21.50 -21.71
N ALA A 385 12.65 -21.91 -22.94
CA ALA A 385 11.90 -21.10 -23.89
C ALA A 385 10.55 -20.59 -23.36
N GLN A 386 9.85 -21.39 -22.53
CA GLN A 386 8.60 -20.97 -21.92
C GLN A 386 8.83 -19.78 -20.98
N PHE A 387 9.76 -19.91 -20.03
CA PHE A 387 10.14 -18.83 -19.13
C PHE A 387 10.56 -17.57 -19.90
N LEU A 388 11.40 -17.72 -20.93
CA LEU A 388 11.89 -16.58 -21.71
C LEU A 388 10.75 -15.82 -22.40
N VAL A 389 9.74 -16.52 -22.93
CA VAL A 389 8.55 -15.88 -23.53
C VAL A 389 7.74 -15.12 -22.47
N PHE A 390 7.49 -15.71 -21.31
CA PHE A 390 6.78 -15.02 -20.23
C PHE A 390 7.55 -13.82 -19.68
N CYS A 391 8.87 -13.97 -19.46
CA CYS A 391 9.73 -12.89 -19.00
C CYS A 391 9.84 -11.76 -20.03
N ALA A 392 10.01 -12.07 -21.32
CA ALA A 392 10.02 -11.06 -22.39
C ALA A 392 8.67 -10.34 -22.51
N ALA A 393 7.55 -11.04 -22.31
CA ALA A 393 6.23 -10.41 -22.27
C ALA A 393 6.11 -9.40 -21.12
N VAL A 394 6.67 -9.69 -19.95
CA VAL A 394 6.73 -8.73 -18.84
C VAL A 394 7.60 -7.52 -19.20
N ILE A 395 8.79 -7.73 -19.79
CA ILE A 395 9.69 -6.65 -20.22
C ILE A 395 8.98 -5.70 -21.20
N ARG A 396 8.33 -6.27 -22.22
CA ARG A 396 7.55 -5.50 -23.20
C ARG A 396 6.42 -4.73 -22.53
N ALA A 397 5.72 -5.36 -21.59
CA ALA A 397 4.58 -4.76 -20.90
C ALA A 397 4.99 -3.50 -20.11
N VAL A 398 6.07 -3.58 -19.33
CA VAL A 398 6.57 -2.44 -18.55
C VAL A 398 7.05 -1.32 -19.47
N TYR A 399 7.80 -1.64 -20.53
CA TYR A 399 8.28 -0.63 -21.49
C TYR A 399 7.13 0.14 -22.15
N LYS A 400 6.14 -0.59 -22.68
CA LYS A 400 5.04 0.01 -23.44
C LYS A 400 4.04 0.79 -22.57
N TYR A 401 3.93 0.44 -21.29
CA TYR A 401 2.92 0.96 -20.38
C TYR A 401 3.51 1.56 -19.09
N GLN A 402 4.75 2.05 -19.14
CA GLN A 402 5.45 2.71 -18.04
C GLN A 402 4.64 3.84 -17.38
N GLY A 403 3.95 4.66 -18.20
CA GLY A 403 3.09 5.74 -17.71
C GLY A 403 1.95 5.19 -16.83
N LEU A 404 1.25 4.15 -17.29
CA LEU A 404 0.16 3.53 -16.54
C LEU A 404 0.65 2.94 -15.20
N LEU A 405 1.82 2.30 -15.17
CA LEU A 405 2.41 1.79 -13.94
C LEU A 405 2.74 2.92 -12.95
N ARG A 406 3.19 4.07 -13.42
CA ARG A 406 3.40 5.26 -12.57
C ARG A 406 2.07 5.84 -12.07
N SER A 407 1.02 5.85 -12.89
CA SER A 407 -0.30 6.40 -12.53
C SER A 407 -1.00 5.59 -11.44
N VAL A 408 -0.90 4.25 -11.46
CA VAL A 408 -1.58 3.41 -10.45
C VAL A 408 -0.95 3.43 -9.06
N VAL A 409 0.20 4.08 -8.92
CA VAL A 409 0.85 4.37 -7.63
C VAL A 409 0.86 5.87 -7.31
N ALA A 410 0.16 6.70 -8.09
CA ALA A 410 0.04 8.14 -7.85
C ALA A 410 -0.89 8.44 -6.66
N SER A 411 -0.40 9.25 -5.73
CA SER A 411 -1.15 9.81 -4.61
C SER A 411 -0.31 10.90 -3.94
N ALA A 412 -0.95 11.87 -3.29
CA ALA A 412 -0.27 12.95 -2.57
C ALA A 412 0.79 12.41 -1.57
N GLY A 413 0.45 11.38 -0.79
CA GLY A 413 1.37 10.77 0.17
C GLY A 413 2.61 10.14 -0.49
N ASN A 414 2.42 9.35 -1.55
CA ASN A 414 3.50 8.64 -2.23
C ASN A 414 4.45 9.58 -3.01
N ASP A 415 4.00 10.76 -3.44
CA ASP A 415 4.88 11.77 -4.06
C ASP A 415 5.97 12.28 -3.11
N HIS A 416 5.75 12.22 -1.79
CA HIS A 416 6.77 12.53 -0.79
C HIS A 416 7.74 11.38 -0.52
N ARG A 417 7.46 10.18 -1.05
CA ARG A 417 8.26 8.98 -0.84
C ARG A 417 9.18 8.69 -2.03
N LEU A 418 8.64 8.67 -3.24
CA LEU A 418 9.36 8.22 -4.44
C LEU A 418 10.60 9.09 -4.74
N GLY A 419 11.70 8.45 -5.15
CA GLY A 419 12.94 9.11 -5.58
C GLY A 419 13.95 9.45 -4.48
N ALA A 420 13.78 8.96 -3.26
CA ALA A 420 14.73 9.14 -2.16
C ALA A 420 14.67 7.98 -1.17
N ASN A 421 15.73 7.80 -0.35
CA ASN A 421 15.75 6.94 0.84
C ASN A 421 15.15 5.53 0.61
N GLU A 422 15.73 4.76 -0.32
CA GLU A 422 15.33 3.40 -0.71
C GLU A 422 13.97 3.26 -1.42
N ALA A 423 13.24 4.36 -1.64
CA ALA A 423 12.08 4.37 -2.54
C ALA A 423 12.52 4.60 -4.00
N PRO A 424 12.01 3.85 -4.99
CA PRO A 424 12.47 3.98 -6.36
C PRO A 424 12.10 5.36 -6.96
N PRO A 425 12.83 5.84 -7.98
CA PRO A 425 12.47 7.04 -8.72
C PRO A 425 11.16 6.85 -9.51
N ALA A 426 10.60 7.94 -10.01
CA ALA A 426 9.41 7.92 -10.86
C ALA A 426 9.64 7.34 -12.28
N ILE A 427 10.88 6.98 -12.60
CA ILE A 427 11.28 6.36 -13.87
C ILE A 427 11.08 4.85 -13.75
N LEU A 428 10.16 4.28 -14.52
CA LEU A 428 9.85 2.85 -14.48
C LEU A 428 10.88 2.06 -15.30
N SER A 429 11.81 1.39 -14.62
CA SER A 429 12.81 0.50 -15.20
C SER A 429 12.77 -0.90 -14.60
N ILE A 430 13.28 -1.88 -15.34
CA ILE A 430 13.39 -3.27 -14.91
C ILE A 430 14.83 -3.61 -14.51
N PHE A 431 14.98 -4.16 -13.32
CA PHE A 431 16.20 -4.87 -12.93
C PHE A 431 16.05 -6.37 -13.24
N LEU A 432 16.93 -6.95 -14.06
CA LEU A 432 16.94 -8.39 -14.34
C LEU A 432 18.10 -9.13 -13.66
N GLY A 433 19.14 -8.39 -13.27
CA GLY A 433 20.41 -8.95 -12.84
C GLY A 433 21.26 -9.48 -13.99
N ASP A 434 22.56 -9.64 -13.75
CA ASP A 434 23.57 -9.91 -14.78
C ASP A 434 23.25 -11.14 -15.63
N GLN A 435 22.82 -12.24 -15.01
CA GLN A 435 22.58 -13.50 -15.72
C GLN A 435 21.46 -13.41 -16.76
N LEU A 436 20.32 -12.81 -16.38
CA LEU A 436 19.18 -12.69 -17.31
C LEU A 436 19.42 -11.58 -18.33
N THR A 437 20.07 -10.48 -17.95
CA THR A 437 20.48 -9.44 -18.89
C THR A 437 21.38 -10.01 -19.97
N ASP A 438 22.42 -10.77 -19.61
CA ASP A 438 23.31 -11.44 -20.57
C ASP A 438 22.55 -12.39 -21.51
N ILE A 439 21.58 -13.16 -20.99
CA ILE A 439 20.74 -14.03 -21.83
C ILE A 439 19.95 -13.22 -22.88
N PHE A 440 19.32 -12.11 -22.47
CA PHE A 440 18.55 -11.28 -23.40
C PHE A 440 19.44 -10.51 -24.39
N GLU A 441 20.65 -10.10 -23.99
CA GLU A 441 21.65 -9.53 -24.90
C GLU A 441 22.14 -10.57 -25.93
N GLN A 442 22.37 -11.82 -25.52
CA GLN A 442 22.71 -12.90 -26.45
C GLN A 442 21.57 -13.18 -27.44
N ILE A 443 20.31 -13.12 -26.99
CA ILE A 443 19.14 -13.25 -27.87
C ILE A 443 19.17 -12.17 -28.96
N GLU A 444 19.45 -10.92 -28.60
CA GLU A 444 19.59 -9.83 -29.57
C GLU A 444 20.71 -10.11 -30.60
N GLY A 445 21.81 -10.73 -30.15
CA GLY A 445 22.97 -11.11 -30.97
C GLY A 445 22.84 -12.41 -31.79
N GLY A 446 21.69 -13.09 -31.77
CA GLY A 446 21.44 -14.31 -32.55
C GLY A 446 21.19 -15.60 -31.75
N GLY A 447 20.68 -15.45 -30.52
CA GLY A 447 20.18 -16.55 -29.68
C GLY A 447 21.03 -16.83 -28.44
N ALA A 448 20.38 -17.14 -27.32
CA ALA A 448 21.05 -17.51 -26.07
C ALA A 448 21.73 -18.89 -26.18
N LYS A 449 23.00 -18.97 -25.77
CA LYS A 449 23.83 -20.20 -25.84
C LYS A 449 24.36 -20.64 -24.49
N SER A 450 24.38 -19.73 -23.52
CA SER A 450 24.90 -19.97 -22.18
C SER A 450 24.26 -19.00 -21.19
N SER A 451 24.39 -19.33 -19.92
CA SER A 451 24.07 -18.43 -18.80
C SER A 451 25.28 -18.33 -17.88
N ILE A 452 25.47 -17.15 -17.27
CA ILE A 452 26.52 -16.94 -16.28
C ILE A 452 26.33 -17.90 -15.10
N GLU A 453 27.32 -18.75 -14.82
CA GLU A 453 27.40 -19.58 -13.61
C GLU A 453 28.33 -18.90 -12.59
N LYS A 454 27.83 -18.62 -11.38
CA LYS A 454 28.66 -18.08 -10.28
C LYS A 454 29.14 -19.22 -9.38
N PRO A 455 30.46 -19.34 -9.11
CA PRO A 455 30.99 -20.38 -8.24
C PRO A 455 30.45 -20.24 -6.80
N PRO A 456 30.42 -21.29 -5.97
CA PRO A 456 30.01 -21.16 -4.58
C PRO A 456 30.94 -20.21 -3.81
N LEU A 457 30.36 -19.36 -2.94
CA LEU A 457 31.09 -18.41 -2.11
C LEU A 457 31.84 -19.16 -1.02
N THR A 458 33.16 -19.00 -0.98
CA THR A 458 33.99 -19.47 0.12
C THR A 458 34.25 -18.32 1.09
N VAL A 459 33.77 -18.45 2.33
CA VAL A 459 33.81 -17.39 3.37
C VAL A 459 35.21 -17.26 4.00
N GLY A 460 36.18 -18.07 3.56
CA GLY A 460 37.56 -18.03 4.07
C GLY A 460 37.72 -18.57 5.50
N VAL A 461 36.71 -19.26 6.03
CA VAL A 461 36.72 -19.93 7.34
C VAL A 461 36.31 -21.39 7.14
N ASP A 462 37.22 -22.32 7.40
CA ASP A 462 37.07 -23.75 7.07
C ASP A 462 35.90 -24.45 7.78
N VAL A 463 35.36 -23.85 8.85
CA VAL A 463 34.21 -24.38 9.59
C VAL A 463 32.89 -24.13 8.85
N LEU A 464 32.82 -23.11 8.00
CA LEU A 464 31.61 -22.74 7.27
C LEU A 464 31.60 -23.44 5.91
N PRO A 465 30.47 -24.10 5.54
CA PRO A 465 30.35 -24.71 4.22
C PRO A 465 30.38 -23.61 3.14
N PRO A 466 30.90 -23.92 1.93
CA PRO A 466 30.73 -23.04 0.79
C PRO A 466 29.23 -22.76 0.57
N LEU A 467 28.88 -21.49 0.41
CA LEU A 467 27.50 -21.07 0.23
C LEU A 467 27.17 -21.00 -1.27
N PRO A 468 26.00 -21.48 -1.72
CA PRO A 468 25.55 -21.23 -3.08
C PRO A 468 25.38 -19.71 -3.27
N MET A 469 25.90 -19.17 -4.39
CA MET A 469 25.69 -17.77 -4.76
C MET A 469 24.45 -17.64 -5.64
N ASP A 470 23.64 -16.60 -5.38
CA ASP A 470 22.57 -16.19 -6.30
C ASP A 470 23.17 -15.59 -7.58
N ALA A 471 22.40 -15.63 -8.67
CA ALA A 471 22.85 -15.24 -10.01
C ALA A 471 23.22 -13.74 -10.13
N GLY A 472 22.75 -12.88 -9.24
CA GLY A 472 22.99 -11.44 -9.22
C GLY A 472 22.82 -10.85 -7.82
N ASP A 473 23.42 -9.69 -7.59
CA ASP A 473 23.11 -8.89 -6.39
C ASP A 473 21.72 -8.24 -6.54
N ARG A 474 21.06 -7.90 -5.44
CA ARG A 474 19.73 -7.27 -5.48
C ARG A 474 19.89 -5.75 -5.63
N ASN A 475 19.29 -5.17 -6.66
CA ASN A 475 19.21 -3.72 -6.77
C ASN A 475 18.00 -3.20 -6.00
N ARG A 476 18.22 -2.37 -4.97
CA ARG A 476 17.16 -1.78 -4.13
C ARG A 476 16.47 -0.56 -4.76
N THR A 477 17.12 0.10 -5.71
CA THR A 477 16.67 1.37 -6.30
C THR A 477 15.74 1.20 -7.50
N SER A 478 15.68 0.00 -8.07
CA SER A 478 14.81 -0.30 -9.21
C SER A 478 13.34 -0.39 -8.78
N PRO A 479 12.41 0.23 -9.54
CA PRO A 479 10.98 0.13 -9.25
C PRO A 479 10.41 -1.27 -9.54
N PHE A 480 10.96 -2.01 -10.50
CA PHE A 480 10.45 -3.32 -10.92
C PHE A 480 11.60 -4.33 -11.05
N ALA A 481 11.83 -5.14 -10.02
CA ALA A 481 13.01 -6.01 -9.96
C ALA A 481 12.66 -7.49 -10.07
N PHE A 482 13.34 -8.21 -10.96
CA PHE A 482 13.28 -9.67 -11.00
C PHE A 482 14.08 -10.24 -9.82
N THR A 483 13.41 -10.97 -8.93
CA THR A 483 13.98 -11.48 -7.67
C THR A 483 14.06 -13.01 -7.68
N GLY A 484 14.47 -13.56 -8.82
CA GLY A 484 14.79 -14.98 -9.03
C GLY A 484 13.66 -15.79 -9.64
N ASN A 485 12.41 -15.57 -9.23
CA ASN A 485 11.25 -16.29 -9.78
C ASN A 485 9.95 -15.47 -9.84
N ARG A 486 10.07 -14.15 -9.68
CA ARG A 486 8.96 -13.20 -9.59
C ARG A 486 9.50 -11.79 -9.83
N PHE A 487 8.59 -10.84 -10.05
CA PHE A 487 8.95 -9.42 -10.08
C PHE A 487 8.45 -8.73 -8.82
N GLU A 488 9.28 -7.87 -8.25
CA GLU A 488 8.96 -7.05 -7.10
C GLU A 488 8.70 -5.62 -7.55
N PHE A 489 7.46 -5.15 -7.37
CA PHE A 489 7.06 -3.78 -7.67
C PHE A 489 7.14 -2.90 -6.42
N ARG A 490 8.15 -2.03 -6.35
CA ARG A 490 8.49 -1.24 -5.15
C ARG A 490 7.85 0.15 -5.09
N ALA A 491 7.24 0.59 -6.18
CA ALA A 491 6.69 1.94 -6.28
C ALA A 491 5.35 2.12 -5.52
N VAL A 492 4.70 1.03 -5.10
CA VAL A 492 3.42 1.08 -4.38
C VAL A 492 3.59 1.69 -2.98
N GLY A 493 2.71 2.63 -2.61
CA GLY A 493 2.74 3.29 -1.31
C GLY A 493 2.21 2.42 -0.16
N ALA A 494 2.70 2.64 1.06
CA ALA A 494 2.26 1.94 2.27
C ALA A 494 0.76 2.10 2.59
N ASN A 495 0.11 3.20 2.20
CA ASN A 495 -1.32 3.40 2.46
C ASN A 495 -2.20 2.92 1.29
N GLN A 496 -1.61 2.67 0.13
CA GLN A 496 -2.35 2.31 -1.09
C GLN A 496 -2.87 0.86 -1.08
N SER A 497 -3.99 0.62 -1.76
CA SER A 497 -4.45 -0.74 -2.06
C SER A 497 -3.61 -1.33 -3.19
N ILE A 498 -3.22 -2.61 -3.07
CA ILE A 498 -2.48 -3.32 -4.12
C ILE A 498 -3.33 -3.65 -5.36
N ALA A 499 -4.65 -3.47 -5.29
CA ALA A 499 -5.57 -3.78 -6.39
C ALA A 499 -5.25 -3.00 -7.68
N GLY A 500 -5.01 -1.69 -7.58
CA GLY A 500 -4.69 -0.84 -8.75
C GLY A 500 -3.42 -1.32 -9.49
N PRO A 501 -2.29 -1.47 -8.78
CA PRO A 501 -1.08 -2.09 -9.32
C PRO A 501 -1.32 -3.46 -9.95
N LEU A 502 -2.06 -4.36 -9.28
CA LEU A 502 -2.34 -5.70 -9.81
C LEU A 502 -3.18 -5.66 -11.08
N VAL A 503 -4.20 -4.80 -11.14
CA VAL A 503 -5.05 -4.59 -12.33
C VAL A 503 -4.21 -4.12 -13.50
N ALA A 504 -3.35 -3.12 -13.30
CA ALA A 504 -2.45 -2.65 -14.34
C ALA A 504 -1.50 -3.76 -14.79
N MET A 505 -0.72 -4.35 -13.88
CA MET A 505 0.26 -5.41 -14.18
C MET A 505 -0.37 -6.59 -14.93
N ASN A 506 -1.49 -7.13 -14.43
CA ASN A 506 -2.18 -8.25 -15.08
C ASN A 506 -2.64 -7.88 -16.50
N THR A 507 -3.16 -6.66 -16.70
CA THR A 507 -3.71 -6.22 -17.99
C THR A 507 -2.61 -5.94 -19.02
N ILE A 508 -1.52 -5.27 -18.63
CA ILE A 508 -0.40 -4.98 -19.54
C ILE A 508 0.35 -6.26 -19.93
N VAL A 509 0.47 -7.22 -19.00
CA VAL A 509 1.06 -8.53 -19.29
C VAL A 509 0.12 -9.36 -20.15
N ALA A 510 -1.21 -9.30 -19.92
CA ALA A 510 -2.18 -9.92 -20.83
C ALA A 510 -2.03 -9.37 -22.26
N GLU A 511 -1.79 -8.06 -22.42
CA GLU A 511 -1.54 -7.48 -23.75
C GLU A 511 -0.27 -7.98 -24.42
N SER A 512 0.81 -8.08 -23.65
CA SER A 512 2.06 -8.59 -24.18
C SER A 512 2.01 -10.09 -24.47
N LEU A 513 1.29 -10.88 -23.67
CA LEU A 513 1.04 -12.29 -23.96
C LEU A 513 0.14 -12.50 -25.17
N ASP A 514 -0.88 -11.66 -25.39
CA ASP A 514 -1.69 -11.69 -26.61
C ASP A 514 -0.83 -11.41 -27.85
N PHE A 515 0.04 -10.40 -27.78
CA PHE A 515 1.02 -10.11 -28.83
C PHE A 515 1.92 -11.33 -29.12
N CYS A 516 2.52 -11.92 -28.07
CA CYS A 516 3.37 -13.10 -28.19
C CYS A 516 2.60 -14.29 -28.81
N ALA A 517 1.42 -14.60 -28.28
CA ALA A 517 0.61 -15.74 -28.71
C ALA A 517 0.20 -15.59 -30.17
N THR A 518 -0.29 -14.41 -30.56
CA THR A 518 -0.72 -14.14 -31.93
C THR A 518 0.44 -14.29 -32.92
N LYS A 519 1.65 -13.86 -32.56
CA LYS A 519 2.83 -14.03 -33.42
C LYS A 519 3.28 -15.48 -33.52
N LEU A 520 3.37 -16.19 -32.40
CA LEU A 520 3.79 -17.58 -32.38
C LEU A 520 2.76 -18.49 -33.09
N GLU A 521 1.47 -18.29 -32.87
CA GLU A 521 0.40 -19.01 -33.56
C GLU A 521 0.50 -18.81 -35.09
N LYS A 522 0.76 -17.58 -35.54
CA LYS A 522 0.93 -17.27 -36.97
C LYS A 522 2.20 -17.88 -37.56
N ALA A 523 3.31 -17.84 -36.84
CA ALA A 523 4.60 -18.33 -37.32
C ALA A 523 4.66 -19.86 -37.33
N THR A 524 4.07 -20.51 -36.34
CA THR A 524 4.01 -21.98 -36.24
C THR A 524 2.95 -22.58 -37.15
N GLY A 525 1.80 -21.93 -37.32
CA GLY A 525 0.67 -22.51 -38.05
C GLY A 525 0.18 -23.83 -37.45
N GLY A 526 0.44 -24.07 -36.15
CA GLY A 526 0.15 -25.33 -35.46
C GLY A 526 1.25 -26.40 -35.58
N ASP A 527 2.36 -26.10 -36.24
CA ASP A 527 3.53 -26.99 -36.36
C ASP A 527 4.51 -26.75 -35.20
N SER A 528 4.65 -27.74 -34.32
CA SER A 528 5.52 -27.66 -33.15
C SER A 528 7.01 -27.59 -33.51
N GLU A 529 7.42 -28.10 -34.68
CA GLU A 529 8.83 -28.06 -35.09
C GLU A 529 9.31 -26.62 -35.37
N LYS A 530 8.39 -25.72 -35.74
CA LYS A 530 8.68 -24.30 -36.01
C LYS A 530 8.70 -23.43 -34.77
N LEU A 531 8.27 -23.96 -33.62
CA LEU A 531 8.12 -23.17 -32.39
C LEU A 531 9.45 -22.58 -31.94
N HIS A 532 10.54 -23.34 -32.01
CA HIS A 532 11.86 -22.86 -31.56
C HIS A 532 12.33 -21.64 -32.35
N GLU A 533 12.29 -21.70 -33.69
CA GLU A 533 12.67 -20.57 -34.56
C GLU A 533 11.74 -19.37 -34.36
N ALA A 534 10.42 -19.61 -34.24
CA ALA A 534 9.44 -18.58 -34.00
C ALA A 534 9.65 -17.86 -32.65
N VAL A 535 10.01 -18.60 -31.60
CA VAL A 535 10.33 -18.05 -30.28
C VAL A 535 11.59 -17.19 -30.36
N GLN A 536 12.67 -17.66 -30.99
CA GLN A 536 13.89 -16.86 -31.15
C GLN A 536 13.63 -15.54 -31.88
N ALA A 537 12.85 -15.57 -32.96
CA ALA A 537 12.47 -14.37 -33.70
C ALA A 537 11.62 -13.40 -32.86
N LEU A 538 10.64 -13.92 -32.11
CA LEU A 538 9.80 -13.14 -31.21
C LEU A 538 10.63 -12.46 -30.11
N LEU A 539 11.49 -13.21 -29.42
CA LEU A 539 12.30 -12.68 -28.32
C LEU A 539 13.26 -11.61 -28.83
N THR A 540 13.89 -11.83 -29.99
CA THR A 540 14.75 -10.84 -30.64
C THR A 540 14.01 -9.54 -30.95
N GLU A 541 12.78 -9.63 -31.46
CA GLU A 541 11.97 -8.45 -31.74
C GLU A 541 11.60 -7.69 -30.46
N ILE A 542 11.17 -8.40 -29.42
CA ILE A 542 10.79 -7.79 -28.14
C ILE A 542 11.97 -7.08 -27.50
N ILE A 543 13.15 -7.72 -27.46
CA ILE A 543 14.32 -7.11 -26.82
C ILE A 543 14.83 -5.91 -27.62
N LYS A 544 14.80 -5.93 -28.95
CA LYS A 544 15.14 -4.75 -29.75
C LYS A 544 14.22 -3.56 -29.50
N GLU A 545 12.95 -3.82 -29.21
CA GLU A 545 11.97 -2.77 -28.90
C GLU A 545 12.08 -2.29 -27.44
N ALA A 546 12.17 -3.23 -26.49
CA ALA A 546 11.94 -2.99 -25.07
C ALA A 546 13.20 -3.03 -24.18
N SER A 547 14.38 -3.34 -24.71
CA SER A 547 15.65 -3.24 -23.97
C SER A 547 15.91 -1.88 -23.32
N PRO A 548 15.41 -0.72 -23.82
CA PRO A 548 15.63 0.56 -23.16
C PRO A 548 15.12 0.60 -21.70
N VAL A 549 14.10 -0.21 -21.35
CA VAL A 549 13.56 -0.29 -19.99
C VAL A 549 14.45 -1.05 -19.01
N ILE A 550 15.39 -1.86 -19.51
CA ILE A 550 16.27 -2.70 -18.67
C ILE A 550 17.41 -1.83 -18.14
N PHE A 551 17.53 -1.76 -16.81
CA PHE A 551 18.58 -1.02 -16.14
C PHE A 551 19.00 -1.70 -14.84
N ASN A 552 20.28 -2.05 -14.76
CA ASN A 552 20.86 -2.75 -13.61
C ASN A 552 21.67 -1.84 -12.65
N GLY A 553 21.78 -0.54 -12.94
CA GLY A 553 22.59 0.42 -12.18
C GLY A 553 21.83 1.15 -11.07
N ASP A 554 22.46 2.19 -10.51
CA ASP A 554 21.85 3.04 -9.49
C ASP A 554 20.75 3.92 -10.09
N GLY A 555 19.51 3.69 -9.65
CA GLY A 555 18.33 4.43 -10.10
C GLY A 555 18.27 5.88 -9.62
N TYR A 556 19.08 6.28 -8.63
CA TYR A 556 19.08 7.64 -8.12
C TYR A 556 20.05 8.57 -8.83
N SER A 557 20.97 8.02 -9.62
CA SER A 557 22.04 8.80 -10.20
C SER A 557 21.52 9.79 -11.24
N GLU A 558 22.11 10.98 -11.26
CA GLU A 558 21.77 11.99 -12.29
C GLU A 558 22.09 11.46 -13.69
N GLU A 559 23.11 10.60 -13.81
CA GLU A 559 23.46 9.91 -15.05
C GLU A 559 22.33 9.01 -15.53
N TRP A 560 21.67 8.26 -14.63
CA TRP A 560 20.51 7.44 -15.00
C TRP A 560 19.34 8.31 -15.45
N HIS A 561 19.08 9.41 -14.77
CA HIS A 561 18.00 10.32 -15.15
C HIS A 561 18.19 10.87 -16.57
N ALA A 562 19.40 11.31 -16.91
CA ALA A 562 19.71 11.78 -18.26
C ALA A 562 19.68 10.64 -19.30
N GLU A 563 20.14 9.44 -18.94
CA GLU A 563 20.13 8.28 -19.82
C GLU A 563 18.71 7.76 -20.09
N ALA A 564 17.86 7.71 -19.07
CA ALA A 564 16.47 7.32 -19.18
C ALA A 564 15.70 8.22 -20.16
N GLU A 565 15.94 9.54 -20.11
CA GLU A 565 15.37 10.49 -21.08
C GLU A 565 15.85 10.20 -22.50
N ARG A 566 17.15 9.95 -22.71
CA ARG A 566 17.69 9.54 -24.04
C ARG A 566 17.08 8.24 -24.55
N ARG A 567 16.74 7.34 -23.64
CA ARG A 567 16.08 6.05 -23.92
C ARG A 567 14.56 6.17 -24.15
N GLY A 568 13.97 7.36 -23.98
CA GLY A 568 12.54 7.58 -24.12
C GLY A 568 11.70 7.05 -22.95
N LEU A 569 12.32 6.85 -21.77
CA LEU A 569 11.61 6.47 -20.56
C LEU A 569 10.94 7.70 -19.94
N LEU A 570 9.71 7.52 -19.46
CA LEU A 570 8.93 8.59 -18.84
C LEU A 570 9.43 8.86 -17.41
N ASN A 571 9.48 10.13 -17.05
CA ASN A 571 9.78 10.59 -15.69
C ASN A 571 8.65 11.49 -15.17
N LEU A 572 7.49 10.87 -14.87
CA LEU A 572 6.33 11.58 -14.34
C LEU A 572 6.48 11.72 -12.81
N LYS A 573 7.16 12.80 -12.40
CA LYS A 573 7.60 12.99 -11.01
C LYS A 573 6.43 13.07 -10.05
N THR A 574 5.38 13.80 -10.41
CA THR A 574 4.26 14.11 -9.52
C THR A 574 3.01 13.31 -9.90
N SER A 575 2.07 13.19 -8.96
CA SER A 575 0.76 12.61 -9.23
C SER A 575 -0.05 13.45 -10.23
N ALA A 576 0.13 14.77 -10.23
CA ALA A 576 -0.49 15.67 -11.21
C ALA A 576 0.01 15.40 -12.65
N ASP A 577 1.26 14.95 -12.81
CA ASP A 577 1.80 14.51 -14.11
C ASP A 577 1.34 13.09 -14.48
N ALA A 578 1.25 12.20 -13.48
CA ALA A 578 1.03 10.78 -13.69
C ALA A 578 -0.45 10.42 -13.93
N LEU A 579 -1.38 11.02 -13.20
CA LEU A 579 -2.81 10.68 -13.27
C LEU A 579 -3.42 10.87 -14.68
N PRO A 580 -3.12 11.95 -15.44
CA PRO A 580 -3.68 12.16 -16.77
C PRO A 580 -3.45 11.03 -17.79
N VAL A 581 -2.42 10.19 -17.60
CA VAL A 581 -2.14 9.02 -18.44
C VAL A 581 -3.32 8.05 -18.49
N LEU A 582 -4.17 7.98 -17.46
CA LEU A 582 -5.36 7.12 -17.44
C LEU A 582 -6.37 7.46 -18.56
N LYS A 583 -6.33 8.67 -19.11
CA LYS A 583 -7.20 9.15 -20.21
C LYS A 583 -6.54 9.03 -21.59
N GLU A 584 -5.32 8.52 -21.67
CA GLU A 584 -4.66 8.35 -22.97
C GLU A 584 -5.41 7.32 -23.82
N PRO A 585 -5.59 7.56 -25.14
CA PRO A 585 -6.32 6.64 -26.01
C PRO A 585 -5.75 5.22 -26.04
N GLN A 586 -4.43 5.06 -25.87
CA GLN A 586 -3.77 3.76 -25.80
C GLN A 586 -4.17 2.98 -24.53
N ILE A 587 -4.40 3.69 -23.41
CA ILE A 587 -4.79 3.09 -22.13
C ILE A 587 -6.28 2.75 -22.14
N GLU A 588 -7.13 3.63 -22.66
CA GLU A 588 -8.55 3.35 -22.86
C GLU A 588 -8.73 2.08 -23.73
N ALA A 589 -8.04 2.03 -24.88
CA ALA A 589 -8.10 0.89 -25.79
C ALA A 589 -7.56 -0.41 -25.16
N LEU A 590 -6.53 -0.31 -24.31
CA LEU A 590 -5.98 -1.46 -23.58
C LEU A 590 -7.06 -2.10 -22.69
N PHE A 591 -7.67 -1.30 -21.81
CA PHE A 591 -8.63 -1.82 -20.84
C PHE A 591 -9.93 -2.29 -21.51
N GLU A 592 -10.41 -1.58 -22.54
CA GLU A 592 -11.60 -1.96 -23.31
C GLU A 592 -11.38 -3.27 -24.07
N LYS A 593 -10.22 -3.44 -24.73
CA LYS A 593 -9.88 -4.67 -25.47
C LYS A 593 -9.98 -5.94 -24.61
N TYR A 594 -9.58 -5.85 -23.34
CA TYR A 594 -9.60 -6.99 -22.43
C TYR A 594 -10.84 -7.02 -21.52
N GLY A 595 -11.75 -6.06 -21.64
CA GLY A 595 -12.97 -5.99 -20.83
C GLY A 595 -12.69 -5.84 -19.34
N VAL A 596 -11.58 -5.21 -18.97
CA VAL A 596 -11.17 -5.03 -17.57
C VAL A 596 -11.80 -3.77 -16.98
N LEU A 597 -11.67 -2.65 -17.68
CA LEU A 597 -12.34 -1.38 -17.41
C LEU A 597 -12.88 -0.80 -18.71
N SER A 598 -14.09 -0.26 -18.68
CA SER A 598 -14.66 0.58 -19.71
C SER A 598 -14.10 2.00 -19.63
N LYS A 599 -14.25 2.77 -20.71
CA LYS A 599 -13.89 4.20 -20.74
C LYS A 599 -14.50 4.97 -19.56
N ARG A 600 -15.80 4.76 -19.30
CA ARG A 600 -16.52 5.41 -18.20
C ARG A 600 -15.94 5.04 -16.82
N GLU A 601 -15.56 3.78 -16.62
CA GLU A 601 -14.93 3.30 -15.39
C GLU A 601 -13.50 3.87 -15.19
N LEU A 602 -12.77 4.15 -16.28
CA LEU A 602 -11.47 4.82 -16.23
C LEU A 602 -11.59 6.30 -15.90
N GLU A 603 -12.47 7.03 -16.61
CA GLU A 603 -12.75 8.45 -16.36
C GLU A 603 -13.16 8.68 -14.91
N SER A 604 -14.06 7.84 -14.39
CA SER A 604 -14.49 7.87 -12.99
C SER A 604 -13.35 7.71 -11.97
N ARG A 605 -12.40 6.81 -12.26
CA ARG A 605 -11.24 6.59 -11.40
C ARG A 605 -10.29 7.78 -11.46
N LEU A 606 -10.04 8.32 -12.65
CA LEU A 606 -9.24 9.52 -12.83
C LEU A 606 -9.81 10.69 -12.01
N ASP A 607 -11.10 11.00 -12.19
CA ASP A 607 -11.77 12.08 -11.47
C ASP A 607 -11.69 11.87 -9.95
N THR A 608 -11.95 10.64 -9.49
CA THR A 608 -11.89 10.30 -8.05
C THR A 608 -10.48 10.48 -7.49
N TYR A 609 -9.44 10.07 -8.22
CA TYR A 609 -8.06 10.16 -7.76
C TYR A 609 -7.54 11.60 -7.78
N LEU A 610 -7.92 12.41 -8.78
CA LEU A 610 -7.63 13.84 -8.82
C LEU A 610 -8.31 14.55 -7.64
N GLU A 611 -9.59 14.28 -7.41
CA GLU A 611 -10.33 14.85 -6.28
C GLU A 611 -9.70 14.48 -4.92
N GLN A 612 -9.30 13.21 -4.74
CA GLN A 612 -8.59 12.75 -3.54
C GLN A 612 -7.24 13.44 -3.36
N TYR A 613 -6.49 13.64 -4.44
CA TYR A 613 -5.22 14.35 -4.42
C TYR A 613 -5.42 15.81 -3.96
N CYS A 614 -6.30 16.56 -4.64
CA CYS A 614 -6.57 17.96 -4.33
C CYS A 614 -7.08 18.13 -2.90
N LYS A 615 -8.01 17.26 -2.45
CA LYS A 615 -8.54 17.27 -1.08
C LYS A 615 -7.48 16.97 -0.03
N SER A 616 -6.58 16.01 -0.28
CA SER A 616 -5.51 15.68 0.66
C SER A 616 -4.60 16.89 0.87
N VAL A 617 -4.14 17.50 -0.23
CA VAL A 617 -3.27 18.70 -0.16
C VAL A 617 -4.02 19.88 0.47
N THR A 618 -5.32 20.05 0.17
CA THR A 618 -6.16 21.10 0.78
C THR A 618 -6.27 20.93 2.29
N VAL A 619 -6.51 19.70 2.78
CA VAL A 619 -6.59 19.41 4.22
C VAL A 619 -5.25 19.72 4.88
N GLU A 620 -4.14 19.26 4.29
CA GLU A 620 -2.80 19.55 4.80
C GLU A 620 -2.49 21.04 4.85
N ALA A 621 -2.82 21.78 3.79
CA ALA A 621 -2.53 23.21 3.69
C ALA A 621 -3.37 24.03 4.70
N ASN A 622 -4.66 23.70 4.87
CA ASN A 622 -5.51 24.33 5.89
C ASN A 622 -5.00 24.06 7.30
N LEU A 623 -4.59 22.83 7.59
CA LEU A 623 -4.03 22.46 8.89
C LEU A 623 -2.69 23.15 9.15
N MET A 624 -1.86 23.28 8.11
CA MET A 624 -0.61 24.03 8.15
C MET A 624 -0.86 25.50 8.53
N LEU A 625 -1.86 26.14 7.92
CA LEU A 625 -2.25 27.51 8.26
C LEU A 625 -2.72 27.64 9.71
N GLU A 626 -3.62 26.75 10.15
CA GLU A 626 -4.14 26.74 11.51
C GLU A 626 -3.01 26.60 12.53
N MET A 627 -2.16 25.59 12.38
CA MET A 627 -1.06 25.31 13.30
C MET A 627 0.00 26.41 13.29
N SER A 628 0.34 26.97 12.12
CA SER A 628 1.29 28.09 12.02
C SER A 628 0.79 29.30 12.81
N ARG A 629 -0.50 29.65 12.66
CA ARG A 629 -1.12 30.84 13.26
C ARG A 629 -1.38 30.68 14.75
N THR A 630 -1.79 29.49 15.19
CA THR A 630 -2.32 29.29 16.54
C THR A 630 -1.34 28.62 17.50
N LEU A 631 -0.33 27.90 17.01
CA LEU A 631 0.65 27.18 17.83
C LEU A 631 2.05 27.78 17.68
N ILE A 632 2.61 27.74 16.48
CA ILE A 632 4.04 28.03 16.24
C ILE A 632 4.32 29.53 16.35
N PHE A 633 3.57 30.36 15.63
CA PHE A 633 3.77 31.81 15.63
C PHE A 633 3.62 32.42 17.05
N PRO A 634 2.58 32.09 17.85
CA PRO A 634 2.48 32.59 19.21
C PRO A 634 3.63 32.15 20.13
N ALA A 635 4.12 30.91 20.00
CA ALA A 635 5.27 30.44 20.75
C ALA A 635 6.55 31.23 20.40
N ALA A 636 6.81 31.43 19.11
CA ALA A 636 7.95 32.19 18.63
C ALA A 636 7.92 33.66 19.06
N VAL A 637 6.75 34.32 18.99
CA VAL A 637 6.58 35.71 19.43
C VAL A 637 6.76 35.86 20.94
N ARG A 638 6.29 34.91 21.76
CA ARG A 638 6.53 34.93 23.22
C ARG A 638 8.02 34.91 23.53
N TYR A 639 8.77 33.99 22.91
CA TYR A 639 10.21 33.91 23.08
C TYR A 639 10.95 35.15 22.56
N GLN A 640 10.54 35.67 21.39
CA GLN A 640 11.07 36.92 20.85
C GLN A 640 10.91 38.09 21.85
N ASN A 641 9.76 38.18 22.52
CA ASN A 641 9.52 39.21 23.54
C ASN A 641 10.41 39.04 24.78
N GLU A 642 10.70 37.81 25.21
CA GLU A 642 11.63 37.53 26.31
C GLU A 642 13.06 37.99 25.98
N LEU A 643 13.53 37.69 24.76
CA LEU A 643 14.82 38.16 24.26
C LEU A 643 14.87 39.69 24.18
N ALA A 644 13.85 40.32 23.61
CA ALA A 644 13.77 41.78 23.49
C ALA A 644 13.73 42.49 24.87
N SER A 645 12.99 41.92 25.83
CA SER A 645 12.94 42.41 27.21
C SER A 645 14.30 42.30 27.89
N THR A 646 14.99 41.18 27.70
CA THR A 646 16.35 40.95 28.23
C THR A 646 17.35 41.97 27.67
N CYS A 647 17.34 42.17 26.35
CA CYS A 647 18.18 43.18 25.68
C CYS A 647 17.90 44.59 26.22
N THR A 648 16.63 44.96 26.39
CA THR A 648 16.25 46.27 26.93
C THR A 648 16.78 46.46 28.36
N ASN A 649 16.63 45.45 29.22
CA ASN A 649 17.08 45.50 30.60
C ASN A 649 18.61 45.62 30.71
N LEU A 650 19.36 44.83 29.95
CA LEU A 650 20.82 44.89 29.92
C LEU A 650 21.33 46.26 29.44
N LYS A 651 20.68 46.81 28.40
CA LYS A 651 21.01 48.13 27.88
C LYS A 651 20.74 49.24 28.90
N MET A 652 19.63 49.15 29.64
CA MET A 652 19.31 50.10 30.72
C MET A 652 20.34 50.08 31.86
N LEU A 653 20.94 48.92 32.13
CA LEU A 653 22.01 48.75 33.12
C LEU A 653 23.40 49.14 32.60
N GLY A 654 23.53 49.49 31.32
CA GLY A 654 24.78 49.93 30.71
C GLY A 654 25.73 48.80 30.29
N TYR A 655 25.24 47.56 30.16
CA TYR A 655 26.03 46.45 29.62
C TYR A 655 26.05 46.46 28.09
N GLU A 656 27.17 46.05 27.49
CA GLU A 656 27.28 45.68 26.07
C GLU A 656 27.01 44.17 25.92
N PHE A 657 26.24 43.78 24.90
CA PHE A 657 25.83 42.40 24.63
C PHE A 657 25.43 42.24 23.15
N ASP A 658 25.44 41.01 22.65
CA ASP A 658 25.08 40.67 21.26
C ASP A 658 23.56 40.48 21.11
N VAL A 659 23.01 40.86 19.95
CA VAL A 659 21.57 40.77 19.62
C VAL A 659 21.26 39.75 18.53
N ASP A 660 22.24 38.97 18.09
CA ASP A 660 22.17 38.06 16.94
C ASP A 660 20.98 37.09 17.02
N THR A 661 20.71 36.51 18.19
CA THR A 661 19.58 35.59 18.39
C THR A 661 18.24 36.32 18.24
N LEU A 662 18.13 37.55 18.74
CA LEU A 662 16.90 38.36 18.60
C LEU A 662 16.69 38.78 17.14
N ASP A 663 17.75 39.15 16.43
CA ASP A 663 17.70 39.48 15.02
C ASP A 663 17.26 38.27 14.19
N LYS A 664 17.84 37.10 14.45
CA LYS A 664 17.46 35.85 13.77
C LYS A 664 16.02 35.45 14.08
N MET A 665 15.59 35.52 15.34
CA MET A 665 14.18 35.28 15.71
C MET A 665 13.23 36.24 14.99
N THR A 666 13.61 37.51 14.85
CA THR A 666 12.79 38.52 14.16
C THR A 666 12.66 38.24 12.68
N GLU A 667 13.75 37.84 12.02
CA GLU A 667 13.74 37.38 10.62
C GLU A 667 12.78 36.19 10.44
N LEU A 668 12.94 35.15 11.26
CA LEU A 668 12.18 33.91 11.13
C LEU A 668 10.68 34.09 11.44
N VAL A 669 10.34 34.84 12.48
CA VAL A 669 8.93 35.15 12.83
C VAL A 669 8.25 35.90 11.70
N LYS A 670 8.93 36.89 11.11
CA LYS A 670 8.41 37.61 9.95
C LYS A 670 8.25 36.69 8.74
N GLY A 671 9.27 35.87 8.45
CA GLY A 671 9.24 34.91 7.35
C GLY A 671 8.08 33.91 7.45
N LEU A 672 7.85 33.35 8.64
CA LEU A 672 6.71 32.47 8.91
C LEU A 672 5.38 33.20 8.68
N GLN A 673 5.24 34.44 9.18
CA GLN A 673 4.00 35.21 9.03
C GLN A 673 3.72 35.56 7.56
N ASP A 674 4.72 36.06 6.84
CA ASP A 674 4.59 36.47 5.44
C ASP A 674 4.26 35.27 4.53
N SER A 675 4.97 34.16 4.70
CA SER A 675 4.72 32.91 3.95
C SER A 675 3.35 32.30 4.26
N THR A 676 2.94 32.29 5.53
CA THR A 676 1.61 31.79 5.95
C THR A 676 0.49 32.62 5.32
N ASN A 677 0.63 33.95 5.29
CA ASN A 677 -0.35 34.84 4.68
C ASN A 677 -0.41 34.68 3.15
N LEU A 678 0.74 34.43 2.51
CA LEU A 678 0.77 34.15 1.08
C LEU A 678 0.08 32.82 0.74
N LEU A 679 0.34 31.77 1.51
CA LEU A 679 -0.33 30.47 1.37
C LEU A 679 -1.86 30.61 1.51
N ASP A 680 -2.33 31.33 2.52
CA ASP A 680 -3.76 31.60 2.75
C ASP A 680 -4.43 32.32 1.57
N LYS A 681 -3.71 33.27 0.96
CA LYS A 681 -4.19 34.00 -0.22
C LYS A 681 -4.28 33.09 -1.45
N VAL A 682 -3.28 32.23 -1.67
CA VAL A 682 -3.23 31.30 -2.81
C VAL A 682 -4.28 30.21 -2.67
N LEU A 683 -4.44 29.63 -1.47
CA LEU A 683 -5.51 28.66 -1.21
C LEU A 683 -6.91 29.23 -1.40
N SER A 684 -7.08 30.54 -1.19
CA SER A 684 -8.36 31.23 -1.39
C SER A 684 -8.62 31.61 -2.85
N SER A 685 -7.66 31.43 -3.76
CA SER A 685 -7.81 31.84 -5.16
C SER A 685 -8.31 30.72 -6.08
N GLY A 686 -9.61 30.78 -6.39
CA GLY A 686 -10.16 30.63 -7.74
C GLY A 686 -10.58 29.22 -8.19
N ASP A 687 -11.75 29.17 -8.84
CA ASP A 687 -12.27 28.02 -9.58
C ASP A 687 -11.29 27.57 -10.68
N HIS A 688 -11.08 26.26 -10.79
CA HIS A 688 -10.25 25.64 -11.82
C HIS A 688 -11.13 25.10 -12.96
N GLU A 689 -10.58 25.04 -14.17
CA GLU A 689 -11.31 24.59 -15.38
C GLU A 689 -11.78 23.13 -15.26
N ASP A 690 -10.91 22.26 -14.73
CA ASP A 690 -11.18 20.86 -14.45
C ASP A 690 -10.26 20.34 -13.33
N GLY A 691 -10.44 19.07 -12.94
CA GLY A 691 -9.65 18.45 -11.87
C GLY A 691 -8.16 18.26 -12.20
N ILE A 692 -7.76 18.26 -13.47
CA ILE A 692 -6.35 18.18 -13.87
C ILE A 692 -5.69 19.54 -13.66
N ALA A 693 -6.36 20.62 -14.09
CA ALA A 693 -5.90 21.98 -13.86
C ALA A 693 -5.82 22.31 -12.37
N GLU A 694 -6.79 21.85 -11.57
CA GLU A 694 -6.76 21.96 -10.11
C GLU A 694 -5.56 21.20 -9.51
N ALA A 695 -5.36 19.92 -9.87
CA ALA A 695 -4.25 19.14 -9.35
C ALA A 695 -2.87 19.75 -9.68
N ARG A 696 -2.73 20.32 -10.89
CA ARG A 696 -1.53 21.07 -11.28
C ARG A 696 -1.35 22.34 -10.47
N TYR A 697 -2.41 23.10 -10.23
CA TYR A 697 -2.34 24.29 -9.38
C TYR A 697 -1.87 23.97 -7.96
N PHE A 698 -2.42 22.91 -7.35
CA PHE A 698 -1.95 22.46 -6.04
C PHE A 698 -0.47 22.03 -6.07
N CYS A 699 -0.06 21.33 -7.12
CA CYS A 699 1.32 20.88 -7.31
C CYS A 699 2.31 22.05 -7.47
N ASP A 700 1.99 23.01 -8.33
CA ASP A 700 2.93 24.03 -8.79
C ASP A 700 2.92 25.31 -7.94
N GLU A 701 1.78 25.63 -7.30
CA GLU A 701 1.61 26.88 -6.54
C GLU A 701 1.44 26.65 -5.03
N VAL A 702 0.64 25.67 -4.61
CA VAL A 702 0.31 25.46 -3.19
C VAL A 702 1.42 24.71 -2.43
N ILE A 703 1.85 23.54 -2.93
CA ILE A 703 2.87 22.71 -2.27
C ILE A 703 4.21 23.44 -2.06
N PRO A 704 4.73 24.23 -3.02
CA PRO A 704 5.95 25.00 -2.80
C PRO A 704 5.82 26.01 -1.66
N LEU A 705 4.67 26.69 -1.54
CA LEU A 705 4.41 27.61 -0.43
C LEU A 705 4.29 26.88 0.90
N MET A 706 3.66 25.70 0.93
CA MET A 706 3.66 24.85 2.13
C MET A 706 5.09 24.49 2.58
N THR A 707 5.97 24.20 1.61
CA THR A 707 7.38 23.90 1.89
C THR A 707 8.12 25.11 2.47
N GLU A 708 7.85 26.32 1.98
CA GLU A 708 8.42 27.55 2.55
C GLU A 708 7.91 27.84 3.97
N VAL A 709 6.61 27.68 4.23
CA VAL A 709 6.04 27.84 5.59
C VAL A 709 6.70 26.84 6.55
N ARG A 710 6.82 25.58 6.13
CA ARG A 710 7.53 24.56 6.89
C ARG A 710 8.97 24.95 7.18
N ARG A 711 9.73 25.43 6.21
CA ARG A 711 11.14 25.80 6.39
C ARG A 711 11.33 26.79 7.53
N TYR A 712 10.53 27.86 7.59
CA TYR A 712 10.61 28.83 8.68
C TYR A 712 10.23 28.25 10.03
N ALA A 713 9.20 27.40 10.08
CA ALA A 713 8.77 26.74 11.30
C ALA A 713 9.81 25.74 11.83
N ASP A 714 10.41 24.94 10.96
CA ASP A 714 11.46 23.98 11.31
C ASP A 714 12.73 24.72 11.78
N GLU A 715 13.10 25.85 11.15
CA GLU A 715 14.17 26.70 11.66
C GLU A 715 13.83 27.29 13.04
N LEU A 716 12.60 27.75 13.27
CA LEU A 716 12.16 28.27 14.58
C LEU A 716 12.25 27.24 15.70
N GLU A 717 11.98 25.96 15.43
CA GLU A 717 12.12 24.87 16.40
C GLU A 717 13.53 24.81 17.00
N GLY A 718 14.56 25.14 16.22
CA GLY A 718 15.95 25.17 16.66
C GLY A 718 16.37 26.39 17.48
N TYR A 719 15.56 27.45 17.51
CA TYR A 719 15.88 28.70 18.23
C TYR A 719 14.94 28.98 19.41
N VAL A 720 13.66 28.63 19.31
CA VAL A 720 12.67 28.85 20.38
C VAL A 720 13.03 28.01 21.60
N ALA A 721 12.88 28.59 22.80
CA ALA A 721 13.11 27.87 24.04
C ALA A 721 12.23 26.60 24.12
N ASP A 722 12.85 25.48 24.52
CA ASP A 722 12.21 24.15 24.49
C ASP A 722 10.91 24.08 25.30
N ASP A 723 10.85 24.78 26.44
CA ASP A 723 9.68 24.84 27.31
C ASP A 723 8.50 25.64 26.70
N LEU A 724 8.79 26.51 25.74
CA LEU A 724 7.78 27.27 24.98
C LEU A 724 7.34 26.56 23.69
N TRP A 725 8.12 25.60 23.19
CA TRP A 725 7.83 24.92 21.94
C TRP A 725 6.58 24.02 22.05
N PRO A 726 5.57 24.19 21.19
CA PRO A 726 4.24 23.63 21.44
C PRO A 726 4.07 22.17 20.96
N LEU A 727 4.92 21.69 20.05
CA LEU A 727 4.76 20.38 19.41
C LEU A 727 5.80 19.38 19.93
N PRO A 728 5.43 18.11 20.15
CA PRO A 728 6.43 17.05 20.30
C PRO A 728 7.42 17.03 19.15
N THR A 729 8.71 17.04 19.47
CA THR A 729 9.80 17.04 18.48
C THR A 729 10.00 15.64 17.90
N TYR A 730 10.67 15.54 16.76
CA TYR A 730 10.98 14.22 16.20
C TYR A 730 11.83 13.37 17.15
N GLN A 731 12.79 13.98 17.84
CA GLN A 731 13.62 13.29 18.82
C GLN A 731 12.77 12.63 19.93
N GLU A 732 11.74 13.33 20.41
CA GLU A 732 10.85 12.79 21.44
C GLU A 732 10.01 11.64 20.92
N MET A 733 9.36 11.83 19.76
CA MET A 733 8.43 10.84 19.22
C MET A 733 9.12 9.54 18.77
N LEU A 734 10.35 9.63 18.29
CA LEU A 734 11.07 8.49 17.71
C LEU A 734 11.87 7.68 18.74
N PHE A 735 12.33 8.33 19.83
CA PHE A 735 13.26 7.71 20.78
C PHE A 735 12.71 7.54 22.20
N ILE A 736 11.70 8.30 22.64
CA ILE A 736 11.06 8.11 23.95
C ILE A 736 10.02 6.99 23.82
N LYS A 737 10.17 5.90 24.60
CA LYS A 737 9.36 4.68 24.48
C LYS A 737 8.77 4.21 25.80
#